data_AF-A0A7H8JZG6-F1
#
_entry.id   AF-A0A7H8JZG6-F1
#
_cell.length_a   1.000
_cell.length_b   1.000
_cell.length_c   1.000
_cell.angle_alpha   90.00
_cell.angle_beta   90.00
_cell.angle_gamma   90.00
#
_symmetry.space_group_name_H-M   'P 1'
#
loop_
_entity.id
_entity.type
_entity.pdbx_description
1 polymer ?
#
loop_
_entity_poly.entity_id
_entity_poly.type
_entity_poly.pdbx_seq_one_letter_code
_entity_poly.pdbx_strand_id
1 'polypeptide(L)'
;MKDRVTAAATGPTGSDGATAVRGARWITGASLVIGVLNYAYALVLTRLLDVDAYTTFAAGQGLLLCAATVALVAIPWVLAQALARSTSAAEREAAVRFAVLISVVGGAVAGVAVAAVSAQFAGPDVVVLLGGVTLLIYVTRVTIGWLQGTERMRTLAGVTAGEAALKLVVGLLLVAAFGLGDLGALAAFGIGVAPFLIWWPRGRSRGGRRWSEMPANRALWRRALQLGTVQGLVAMTATIDLVLVALLPMAGSSIASYQVSVMVGRVPLFLASAIAVAFFPILSRRRRDTSLATAAVRMYLVAALPLTAVCATAPDALLGAVFPDGYQQMGALVLFTAISGFAVGAVSLVAMFFQADNDQSCLRPQVVGLVAFVAALLLGWRMGGVVGLAVGGACGTLVAMVLMVRLLIRRQGSAALRGLPFAEPLLITGVLIAVHTQPVLWLIAATGTGVLASIRFLRHRADVDAPTTAHSEGSTGPAGHPARDARTGGRRASRRLLVGVSGPDGVGKTSLVDKLVPLLRDSGYTVSTAHCYGCVFCRRFPGRPRFWRDADRRTVLGVWFDTAHAWFDAAEAAVRTAGACLGARTRGRDGRPRLVVTDRGPLDSLVKFDPPEGSATTALFRRLARRYDMTLSLSPGTEPGHCVRRANWTTRYERWGRTLPRTHELPTPGHDVRTATRSALALVRSHGDEPRTPATADGHRRRRVVISIFDDFGNPHYRGGGAAVMERVARRLDQDYDVTIVTAARHGGTRTRNGLRYHYVPVCRAGPRAGQLLFWATLPFLVRRVPHDLWLESFTPPLGTGFLPLFTRKPVIGVDQGGGAIRQKYRFLPSGAERAGVRHYRQIVVLNEPDAEEVRRRSPRAAVHVIENGVDPRHTDRSEFGTGTHITWLGRIDIRIKGLELLLEAYQLAAPALPLLVAGSGTAAEERKLERLLDETEGDVRWLGHVSGERKDRLLAESAFVVMPSRHETFGLVALEAMAHGKPVLHFELARLRWLSGKGDVAVPPFDVPRLAEEIGRLSRAEEERRRLGRAAYRAAGQYTWDRMTGRYRALVESVLADGRPAPSAPTPDAVPKAPEPLDPVPTGAKEAADHGR
;
A
#
# COMPACT_ATOMS: atom_id res chain seq x y z
N MET A 1 -37.34 -29.26 -9.32
CA MET A 1 -37.21 -27.94 -8.68
C MET A 1 -36.10 -27.14 -9.37
N LYS A 2 -36.29 -26.37 -10.45
CA LYS A 2 -37.51 -25.80 -11.05
C LYS A 2 -38.40 -25.02 -10.06
N ASP A 3 -39.11 -24.01 -10.57
CA ASP A 3 -40.07 -23.17 -9.83
C ASP A 3 -39.50 -22.17 -8.79
N ARG A 4 -38.28 -21.64 -9.05
CA ARG A 4 -37.74 -20.43 -8.40
C ARG A 4 -36.99 -19.50 -9.36
N VAL A 5 -37.46 -19.38 -10.61
CA VAL A 5 -36.81 -18.57 -11.67
C VAL A 5 -37.64 -17.34 -12.09
N THR A 6 -38.92 -17.29 -11.75
CA THR A 6 -39.91 -16.30 -12.24
C THR A 6 -40.31 -15.23 -11.22
N ALA A 7 -39.46 -14.92 -10.23
CA ALA A 7 -39.75 -13.99 -9.13
C ALA A 7 -38.76 -12.81 -9.07
N ALA A 8 -38.44 -12.19 -10.21
CA ALA A 8 -37.41 -11.15 -10.36
C ALA A 8 -37.94 -9.87 -11.05
N ALA A 9 -39.20 -9.48 -10.79
CA ALA A 9 -39.86 -8.37 -11.49
C ALA A 9 -40.88 -7.59 -10.61
N THR A 10 -40.59 -7.38 -9.32
CA THR A 10 -41.42 -6.53 -8.44
C THR A 10 -40.57 -5.57 -7.60
N GLY A 11 -41.17 -4.43 -7.22
CA GLY A 11 -40.51 -3.36 -6.45
C GLY A 11 -40.24 -3.71 -4.98
N PRO A 12 -39.55 -2.84 -4.23
CA PRO A 12 -39.14 -3.10 -2.85
C PRO A 12 -40.36 -3.27 -1.92
N THR A 13 -40.43 -4.41 -1.25
CA THR A 13 -41.51 -4.76 -0.31
C THR A 13 -41.32 -4.09 1.06
N GLY A 14 -42.43 -3.92 1.80
CA GLY A 14 -42.45 -3.12 3.04
C GLY A 14 -41.65 -3.64 4.25
N SER A 15 -41.02 -4.82 4.15
CA SER A 15 -40.25 -5.44 5.25
C SER A 15 -39.03 -4.62 5.70
N ASP A 16 -38.40 -3.92 4.77
CA ASP A 16 -37.07 -3.35 4.97
C ASP A 16 -37.13 -2.07 5.80
N GLY A 17 -38.18 -1.26 5.62
CA GLY A 17 -38.46 -0.07 6.43
C GLY A 17 -38.64 -0.41 7.91
N ALA A 18 -39.56 -1.35 8.20
CA ALA A 18 -39.82 -1.81 9.57
C ALA A 18 -38.58 -2.42 10.26
N THR A 19 -37.61 -2.92 9.49
CA THR A 19 -36.37 -3.49 10.02
C THR A 19 -35.33 -2.41 10.32
N ALA A 20 -35.18 -1.41 9.44
CA ALA A 20 -34.35 -0.23 9.68
C ALA A 20 -34.79 0.57 10.91
N VAL A 21 -36.10 0.83 11.06
CA VAL A 21 -36.68 1.57 12.20
C VAL A 21 -36.41 0.85 13.53
N ARG A 22 -36.64 -0.47 13.56
CA ARG A 22 -36.34 -1.30 14.75
C ARG A 22 -34.84 -1.30 15.08
N GLY A 23 -33.95 -1.34 14.08
CA GLY A 23 -32.51 -1.23 14.28
C GLY A 23 -32.08 0.11 14.88
N ALA A 24 -32.65 1.21 14.39
CA ALA A 24 -32.32 2.56 14.84
C ALA A 24 -32.69 2.81 16.32
N ARG A 25 -33.77 2.19 16.83
CA ARG A 25 -34.15 2.26 18.26
C ARG A 25 -33.04 1.71 19.18
N TRP A 26 -32.46 0.55 18.88
CA TRP A 26 -31.39 -0.06 19.67
C TRP A 26 -30.12 0.80 19.73
N ILE A 27 -29.69 1.33 18.58
CA ILE A 27 -28.53 2.21 18.50
C ILE A 27 -28.77 3.51 19.29
N THR A 28 -29.98 4.08 19.23
CA THR A 28 -30.33 5.30 19.98
C THR A 28 -30.27 5.08 21.50
N GLY A 29 -30.84 3.97 21.99
CA GLY A 29 -30.76 3.61 23.41
C GLY A 29 -29.33 3.35 23.88
N ALA A 30 -28.53 2.64 23.08
CA ALA A 30 -27.11 2.44 23.36
C ALA A 30 -26.34 3.78 23.39
N SER A 31 -26.59 4.71 22.46
CA SER A 31 -25.95 6.04 22.45
C SER A 31 -26.23 6.84 23.74
N LEU A 32 -27.44 6.77 24.28
CA LEU A 32 -27.79 7.41 25.55
C LEU A 32 -27.01 6.80 26.72
N VAL A 33 -26.98 5.47 26.81
CA VAL A 33 -26.22 4.73 27.84
C VAL A 33 -24.72 4.99 27.74
N ILE A 34 -24.16 5.00 26.53
CA ILE A 34 -22.75 5.33 26.28
C ILE A 34 -22.44 6.78 26.69
N GLY A 35 -23.37 7.71 26.50
CA GLY A 35 -23.26 9.08 27.00
C GLY A 35 -23.14 9.09 28.53
N VAL A 36 -24.13 8.55 29.23
CA VAL A 36 -24.17 8.49 30.70
C VAL A 36 -22.92 7.82 31.28
N LEU A 37 -22.48 6.68 30.71
CA LEU A 37 -21.29 5.97 31.16
C LEU A 37 -19.99 6.78 30.95
N ASN A 38 -19.84 7.50 29.83
CA ASN A 38 -18.64 8.33 29.64
C ASN A 38 -18.60 9.54 30.58
N TYR A 39 -19.75 10.17 30.84
CA TYR A 39 -19.84 11.25 31.85
C TYR A 39 -19.59 10.73 33.26
N ALA A 40 -20.23 9.63 33.67
CA ALA A 40 -20.01 9.02 34.98
C ALA A 40 -18.53 8.65 35.19
N TYR A 41 -17.90 8.04 34.18
CA TYR A 41 -16.47 7.70 34.23
C TYR A 41 -15.58 8.93 34.44
N ALA A 42 -15.71 9.95 33.59
CA ALA A 42 -14.85 11.12 33.64
C ALA A 42 -15.19 12.10 34.80
N LEU A 43 -16.40 12.01 35.37
CA LEU A 43 -16.77 12.69 36.62
C LEU A 43 -16.18 11.99 37.85
N VAL A 44 -16.23 10.66 37.92
CA VAL A 44 -15.59 9.91 39.02
C VAL A 44 -14.07 10.10 38.99
N LEU A 45 -13.45 10.18 37.81
CA LEU A 45 -12.01 10.46 37.69
C LEU A 45 -11.60 11.85 38.24
N THR A 46 -12.48 12.85 38.32
CA THR A 46 -12.13 14.14 38.98
C THR A 46 -11.85 13.98 40.48
N ARG A 47 -12.28 12.88 41.10
CA ARG A 47 -12.03 12.51 42.51
C ARG A 47 -10.96 11.44 42.71
N LEU A 48 -10.56 10.73 41.65
CA LEU A 48 -9.61 9.61 41.73
C LEU A 48 -8.25 9.91 41.11
N LEU A 49 -8.15 10.97 40.31
CA LEU A 49 -6.90 11.51 39.80
C LEU A 49 -6.62 12.85 40.47
N ASP A 50 -5.35 13.15 40.68
CA ASP A 50 -4.93 14.52 40.94
C ASP A 50 -5.15 15.42 39.71
N VAL A 51 -4.95 16.72 39.90
CA VAL A 51 -5.19 17.74 38.86
C VAL A 51 -4.35 17.48 37.61
N ASP A 52 -3.06 17.15 37.74
CA ASP A 52 -2.13 17.05 36.61
C ASP A 52 -2.35 15.74 35.83
N ALA A 53 -2.60 14.63 36.53
CA ALA A 53 -3.05 13.37 35.93
C ALA A 53 -4.41 13.54 35.24
N TYR A 54 -5.35 14.32 35.81
CA TYR A 54 -6.61 14.63 35.14
C TYR A 54 -6.40 15.44 33.86
N THR A 55 -5.51 16.44 33.85
CA THR A 55 -5.27 17.21 32.61
C THR A 55 -4.68 16.37 31.49
N THR A 56 -3.76 15.47 31.83
CA THR A 56 -3.14 14.51 30.90
C THR A 56 -4.16 13.50 30.39
N PHE A 57 -5.01 12.97 31.27
CA PHE A 57 -6.16 12.13 30.92
C PHE A 57 -7.14 12.86 29.98
N ALA A 58 -7.49 14.11 30.27
CA ALA A 58 -8.49 14.86 29.51
C ALA A 58 -8.01 15.24 28.10
N ALA A 59 -6.76 15.70 27.98
CA ALA A 59 -6.12 15.95 26.68
C ALA A 59 -5.90 14.65 25.90
N GLY A 60 -5.47 13.56 26.57
CA GLY A 60 -5.37 12.21 26.02
C GLY A 60 -6.72 11.69 25.51
N GLN A 61 -7.80 11.81 26.30
CA GLN A 61 -9.16 11.47 25.90
C GLN A 61 -9.64 12.33 24.72
N GLY A 62 -9.30 13.62 24.68
CA GLY A 62 -9.58 14.50 23.55
C GLY A 62 -8.94 13.99 22.25
N LEU A 63 -7.68 13.57 22.30
CA LEU A 63 -6.97 13.00 21.15
C LEU A 63 -7.49 11.61 20.77
N LEU A 64 -7.79 10.73 21.74
CA LEU A 64 -8.46 9.46 21.51
C LEU A 64 -9.85 9.66 20.89
N LEU A 65 -10.60 10.69 21.29
CA LEU A 65 -11.92 11.04 20.76
C LEU A 65 -11.83 11.63 19.35
N CYS A 66 -10.86 12.51 19.07
CA CYS A 66 -10.63 13.04 17.73
C CYS A 66 -10.40 11.89 16.75
N ALA A 67 -9.49 10.98 17.11
CA ALA A 67 -9.26 9.75 16.38
C ALA A 67 -10.52 8.87 16.38
N ALA A 68 -11.26 8.69 17.48
CA ALA A 68 -12.45 7.83 17.52
C ALA A 68 -13.65 8.37 16.73
N THR A 69 -13.74 9.69 16.49
CA THR A 69 -14.84 10.33 15.75
C THR A 69 -14.57 10.35 14.25
N VAL A 70 -13.34 10.61 13.80
CA VAL A 70 -12.94 10.15 12.45
C VAL A 70 -13.06 8.61 12.40
N ALA A 71 -12.94 7.93 13.55
CA ALA A 71 -13.24 6.50 13.68
C ALA A 71 -14.69 6.05 13.42
N LEU A 72 -15.56 6.98 13.06
CA LEU A 72 -16.87 6.71 12.49
C LEU A 72 -17.05 7.16 11.02
N VAL A 73 -16.09 7.81 10.30
CA VAL A 73 -16.35 8.37 8.93
C VAL A 73 -15.41 8.04 7.68
N ALA A 74 -14.39 7.14 7.67
CA ALA A 74 -13.67 6.64 6.44
C ALA A 74 -13.58 5.10 6.01
N ILE A 75 -13.87 4.05 6.80
CA ILE A 75 -13.62 2.60 6.53
C ILE A 75 -14.77 1.63 6.88
N PRO A 76 -15.23 1.40 8.13
CA PRO A 76 -16.37 0.50 8.44
C PRO A 76 -17.79 0.82 7.90
N TRP A 77 -18.33 2.05 7.81
CA TRP A 77 -19.44 2.26 6.86
C TRP A 77 -18.95 2.07 5.39
N VAL A 78 -17.67 2.33 5.04
CA VAL A 78 -16.97 2.03 3.74
C VAL A 78 -16.79 0.51 3.49
N LEU A 79 -17.20 -0.30 4.46
CA LEU A 79 -17.39 -1.74 4.39
C LEU A 79 -18.88 -2.06 4.23
N ALA A 80 -19.80 -1.19 4.66
CA ALA A 80 -21.24 -1.47 4.69
C ALA A 80 -21.95 -1.30 3.33
N GLN A 81 -21.53 -0.44 2.40
CA GLN A 81 -22.03 -0.47 1.00
C GLN A 81 -21.26 -1.49 0.18
N ALA A 82 -19.97 -1.66 0.44
CA ALA A 82 -19.18 -2.71 -0.18
C ALA A 82 -19.75 -4.11 0.14
N LEU A 83 -20.28 -4.32 1.36
CA LEU A 83 -21.11 -5.46 1.72
C LEU A 83 -22.53 -5.37 1.13
N ALA A 84 -23.28 -4.28 1.31
CA ALA A 84 -24.68 -4.18 0.84
C ALA A 84 -24.86 -4.15 -0.69
N ARG A 85 -23.80 -3.94 -1.48
CA ARG A 85 -23.80 -4.07 -2.95
C ARG A 85 -23.12 -5.34 -3.46
N SER A 86 -22.57 -6.17 -2.57
CA SER A 86 -21.94 -7.42 -2.98
C SER A 86 -22.97 -8.50 -3.30
N THR A 87 -22.95 -9.00 -4.52
CA THR A 87 -23.80 -10.11 -4.96
C THR A 87 -23.17 -11.46 -4.59
N SER A 88 -21.85 -11.51 -4.40
CA SER A 88 -21.10 -12.73 -4.08
C SER A 88 -20.37 -12.72 -2.74
N ALA A 89 -20.20 -13.90 -2.14
CA ALA A 89 -19.40 -14.06 -0.92
C ALA A 89 -17.91 -13.67 -1.11
N ALA A 90 -17.38 -13.81 -2.33
CA ALA A 90 -16.02 -13.41 -2.68
C ALA A 90 -15.83 -11.88 -2.68
N GLU A 91 -16.87 -11.11 -3.00
CA GLU A 91 -16.88 -9.65 -2.87
C GLU A 91 -17.03 -9.21 -1.41
N ARG A 92 -17.80 -9.94 -0.60
CA ARG A 92 -17.88 -9.70 0.86
C ARG A 92 -16.53 -9.86 1.53
N GLU A 93 -15.82 -10.94 1.20
CA GLU A 93 -14.45 -11.14 1.66
C GLU A 93 -13.50 -10.06 1.09
N ALA A 94 -13.71 -9.62 -0.16
CA ALA A 94 -12.91 -8.54 -0.74
C ALA A 94 -13.10 -7.20 0.01
N ALA A 95 -14.34 -6.83 0.33
CA ALA A 95 -14.66 -5.66 1.13
C ALA A 95 -14.01 -5.72 2.53
N VAL A 96 -14.09 -6.88 3.20
CA VAL A 96 -13.50 -7.06 4.54
C VAL A 96 -11.98 -6.88 4.53
N ARG A 97 -11.21 -7.59 3.69
CA ARG A 97 -9.75 -7.44 3.76
C ARG A 97 -9.27 -6.09 3.21
N PHE A 98 -10.06 -5.41 2.35
CA PHE A 98 -9.85 -3.99 2.04
C PHE A 98 -9.98 -3.14 3.31
N ALA A 99 -11.07 -3.29 4.06
CA ALA A 99 -11.31 -2.57 5.31
C ALA A 99 -10.21 -2.84 6.35
N VAL A 100 -9.71 -4.07 6.46
CA VAL A 100 -8.57 -4.41 7.33
C VAL A 100 -7.26 -3.76 6.86
N LEU A 101 -7.03 -3.66 5.54
CA LEU A 101 -5.82 -3.00 5.01
C LEU A 101 -5.81 -1.51 5.30
N ILE A 102 -6.88 -0.80 4.95
CA ILE A 102 -6.97 0.64 5.22
C ILE A 102 -7.06 0.90 6.74
N SER A 103 -7.54 -0.06 7.56
CA SER A 103 -7.56 0.10 9.02
C SER A 103 -6.17 -0.05 9.65
N VAL A 104 -5.40 -1.07 9.29
CA VAL A 104 -4.01 -1.19 9.78
C VAL A 104 -3.15 -0.02 9.29
N VAL A 105 -3.32 0.42 8.03
CA VAL A 105 -2.55 1.55 7.48
C VAL A 105 -2.96 2.87 8.12
N GLY A 106 -4.25 3.20 8.21
CA GLY A 106 -4.70 4.44 8.84
C GLY A 106 -4.30 4.50 10.31
N GLY A 107 -4.57 3.41 11.06
CA GLY A 107 -4.24 3.27 12.47
C GLY A 107 -2.77 3.34 12.79
N ALA A 108 -1.89 3.08 11.82
CA ALA A 108 -0.45 3.28 11.94
C ALA A 108 0.02 4.66 11.43
N VAL A 109 -0.64 5.26 10.42
CA VAL A 109 -0.19 6.52 9.77
C VAL A 109 -0.31 7.72 10.70
N ALA A 110 -1.53 8.10 11.09
CA ALA A 110 -1.64 9.03 12.21
C ALA A 110 -1.47 8.27 13.53
N GLY A 111 -1.25 6.96 13.51
CA GLY A 111 -0.62 6.18 14.59
C GLY A 111 0.83 6.55 14.89
N VAL A 112 1.30 7.65 14.32
CA VAL A 112 2.51 8.42 14.68
C VAL A 112 2.18 9.94 14.81
N ALA A 113 0.92 10.33 15.10
CA ALA A 113 0.46 11.73 15.15
C ALA A 113 -0.07 12.22 16.52
N VAL A 114 -1.08 11.58 17.15
CA VAL A 114 -1.43 11.87 18.56
C VAL A 114 -0.17 11.70 19.41
N ALA A 115 0.69 10.75 19.06
CA ALA A 115 2.12 10.69 19.38
C ALA A 115 2.80 12.03 19.70
N ALA A 116 2.96 12.86 18.67
CA ALA A 116 3.86 13.99 18.67
C ALA A 116 3.21 15.16 19.40
N VAL A 117 1.87 15.18 19.44
CA VAL A 117 1.05 16.10 20.22
C VAL A 117 1.07 15.71 21.70
N SER A 118 0.87 14.44 22.04
CA SER A 118 0.90 13.96 23.43
C SER A 118 2.31 13.98 24.03
N ALA A 119 3.36 13.78 23.23
CA ALA A 119 4.75 13.97 23.65
C ALA A 119 5.12 15.43 23.98
N GLN A 120 4.20 16.40 23.85
CA GLN A 120 4.36 17.76 24.37
C GLN A 120 3.80 17.93 25.80
N PHE A 121 2.94 17.02 26.29
CA PHE A 121 2.25 17.16 27.59
C PHE A 121 2.18 15.88 28.45
N ALA A 122 2.60 14.73 27.94
CA ALA A 122 2.46 13.42 28.61
C ALA A 122 3.75 12.61 28.62
N GLY A 123 3.92 11.77 29.66
CA GLY A 123 5.07 10.88 29.81
C GLY A 123 5.17 9.79 28.73
N PRO A 124 6.36 9.21 28.51
CA PRO A 124 6.63 8.29 27.38
C PRO A 124 5.70 7.07 27.36
N ASP A 125 5.37 6.51 28.54
CA ASP A 125 4.49 5.34 28.64
C ASP A 125 3.05 5.66 28.20
N VAL A 126 2.54 6.84 28.56
CA VAL A 126 1.23 7.35 28.15
C VAL A 126 1.21 7.61 26.64
N VAL A 127 2.28 8.17 26.08
CA VAL A 127 2.42 8.42 24.64
C VAL A 127 2.47 7.11 23.84
N VAL A 128 3.22 6.11 24.32
CA VAL A 128 3.30 4.77 23.76
C VAL A 128 1.93 4.07 23.82
N LEU A 129 1.25 4.18 24.96
CA LEU A 129 -0.08 3.63 25.22
C LEU A 129 -1.15 4.22 24.30
N LEU A 130 -1.28 5.55 24.23
CA LEU A 130 -2.16 6.26 23.28
C LEU A 130 -1.91 5.78 21.85
N GLY A 131 -0.65 5.45 21.53
CA GLY A 131 -0.23 4.70 20.34
C GLY A 131 -0.98 3.40 20.11
N GLY A 132 -0.69 2.40 20.95
CA GLY A 132 -1.27 1.07 20.84
C GLY A 132 -2.79 1.09 20.92
N VAL A 133 -3.36 1.86 21.86
CA VAL A 133 -4.80 2.06 22.04
C VAL A 133 -5.45 2.53 20.75
N THR A 134 -4.89 3.53 20.06
CA THR A 134 -5.61 4.11 18.92
C THR A 134 -5.42 3.33 17.62
N LEU A 135 -4.32 2.59 17.45
CA LEU A 135 -4.21 1.55 16.43
C LEU A 135 -5.22 0.42 16.68
N LEU A 136 -5.45 0.05 17.95
CA LEU A 136 -6.41 -0.99 18.32
C LEU A 136 -7.86 -0.53 18.10
N ILE A 137 -8.22 0.70 18.48
CA ILE A 137 -9.48 1.37 18.10
C ILE A 137 -9.66 1.30 16.58
N TYR A 138 -8.60 1.53 15.82
CA TYR A 138 -8.63 1.44 14.36
C TYR A 138 -9.02 0.07 13.82
N VAL A 139 -8.32 -0.98 14.27
CA VAL A 139 -8.52 -2.35 13.80
C VAL A 139 -9.90 -2.85 14.22
N THR A 140 -10.27 -2.67 15.49
CA THR A 140 -11.53 -3.16 16.07
C THR A 140 -12.79 -2.60 15.40
N ARG A 141 -12.77 -1.35 14.93
CA ARG A 141 -13.94 -0.75 14.26
C ARG A 141 -14.32 -1.49 12.97
N VAL A 142 -13.43 -2.28 12.34
CA VAL A 142 -13.79 -3.18 11.21
C VAL A 142 -14.99 -4.07 11.56
N THR A 143 -15.10 -4.53 12.81
CA THR A 143 -16.25 -5.30 13.29
C THR A 143 -17.55 -4.50 13.28
N ILE A 144 -17.54 -3.19 13.58
CA ILE A 144 -18.74 -2.34 13.47
C ILE A 144 -19.27 -2.35 12.03
N GLY A 145 -18.40 -2.25 11.04
CA GLY A 145 -18.78 -2.21 9.63
C GLY A 145 -19.29 -3.54 9.10
N TRP A 146 -18.72 -4.63 9.60
CA TRP A 146 -19.23 -5.98 9.37
C TRP A 146 -20.62 -6.16 9.98
N LEU A 147 -20.85 -5.74 11.22
CA LEU A 147 -22.15 -5.83 11.88
C LEU A 147 -23.19 -4.89 11.22
N GLN A 148 -22.81 -3.68 10.86
CA GLN A 148 -23.65 -2.69 10.19
C GLN A 148 -24.02 -3.14 8.76
N GLY A 149 -23.04 -3.62 7.98
CA GLY A 149 -23.22 -4.16 6.63
C GLY A 149 -23.81 -5.57 6.55
N THR A 150 -24.06 -6.22 7.70
CA THR A 150 -24.86 -7.45 7.82
C THR A 150 -26.13 -7.25 8.65
N GLU A 151 -26.53 -5.99 8.86
CA GLU A 151 -27.77 -5.54 9.50
C GLU A 151 -27.98 -6.00 10.97
N ARG A 152 -26.90 -6.39 11.65
CA ARG A 152 -26.91 -6.91 13.03
C ARG A 152 -26.97 -5.79 14.09
N MET A 153 -27.91 -4.87 13.93
CA MET A 153 -28.00 -3.63 14.73
C MET A 153 -28.17 -3.87 16.23
N ARG A 154 -28.88 -4.93 16.65
CA ARG A 154 -28.98 -5.36 18.06
C ARG A 154 -27.61 -5.73 18.64
N THR A 155 -26.83 -6.54 17.92
CA THR A 155 -25.48 -6.94 18.33
C THR A 155 -24.55 -5.73 18.35
N LEU A 156 -24.61 -4.86 17.33
CA LEU A 156 -23.81 -3.64 17.30
C LEU A 156 -24.08 -2.76 18.54
N ALA A 157 -25.35 -2.46 18.83
CA ALA A 157 -25.75 -1.66 19.99
C ALA A 157 -25.23 -2.24 21.31
N GLY A 158 -25.42 -3.55 21.52
CA GLY A 158 -24.95 -4.25 22.72
C GLY A 158 -23.43 -4.24 22.87
N VAL A 159 -22.68 -4.42 21.78
CA VAL A 159 -21.21 -4.39 21.82
C VAL A 159 -20.68 -2.96 22.06
N THR A 160 -21.31 -1.92 21.49
CA THR A 160 -20.93 -0.52 21.78
C THR A 160 -21.28 -0.08 23.20
N ALA A 161 -22.38 -0.57 23.78
CA ALA A 161 -22.67 -0.34 25.20
C ALA A 161 -21.68 -1.10 26.10
N GLY A 162 -21.33 -2.34 25.72
CA GLY A 162 -20.30 -3.14 26.37
C GLY A 162 -18.91 -2.51 26.32
N GLU A 163 -18.53 -1.84 25.23
CA GLU A 163 -17.29 -1.06 25.12
C GLU A 163 -17.22 0.03 26.20
N ALA A 164 -18.29 0.83 26.35
CA ALA A 164 -18.35 1.91 27.33
C ALA A 164 -18.39 1.39 28.78
N ALA A 165 -19.16 0.32 29.04
CA ALA A 165 -19.25 -0.29 30.37
C ALA A 165 -17.92 -0.94 30.79
N LEU A 166 -17.27 -1.68 29.88
CA LEU A 166 -15.96 -2.30 30.12
C LEU A 166 -14.88 -1.25 30.33
N LYS A 167 -14.87 -0.17 29.52
CA LYS A 167 -13.99 1.00 29.74
C LYS A 167 -14.18 1.58 31.14
N LEU A 168 -15.42 1.83 31.58
CA LEU A 168 -15.68 2.39 32.90
C LEU A 168 -15.17 1.46 34.01
N VAL A 169 -15.56 0.19 34.00
CA VAL A 169 -15.18 -0.78 35.05
C VAL A 169 -13.68 -1.01 35.10
N VAL A 170 -13.03 -1.24 33.95
CA VAL A 170 -11.58 -1.46 33.88
C VAL A 170 -10.81 -0.20 34.25
N GLY A 171 -11.25 0.98 33.81
CA GLY A 171 -10.58 2.24 34.13
C GLY A 171 -10.62 2.57 35.61
N LEU A 172 -11.80 2.46 36.25
CA LEU A 172 -11.91 2.67 37.70
C LEU A 172 -11.09 1.64 38.49
N LEU A 173 -11.04 0.38 38.03
CA LEU A 173 -10.21 -0.66 38.63
C LEU A 173 -8.71 -0.38 38.48
N LEU A 174 -8.22 -0.01 37.30
CA LEU A 174 -6.80 0.29 37.07
C LEU A 174 -6.34 1.55 37.82
N VAL A 175 -7.22 2.54 37.99
CA VAL A 175 -6.93 3.74 38.78
C VAL A 175 -6.97 3.43 40.28
N ALA A 176 -8.11 2.98 40.81
CA ALA A 176 -8.34 2.89 42.25
C ALA A 176 -7.72 1.65 42.92
N ALA A 177 -7.62 0.51 42.22
CA ALA A 177 -7.10 -0.73 42.80
C ALA A 177 -5.65 -1.05 42.40
N PHE A 178 -5.13 -0.45 41.31
CA PHE A 178 -3.75 -0.64 40.84
C PHE A 178 -2.90 0.63 40.85
N GLY A 179 -3.47 1.80 41.19
CA GLY A 179 -2.73 3.05 41.35
C GLY A 179 -2.15 3.62 40.04
N LEU A 180 -2.64 3.19 38.88
CA LEU A 180 -2.01 3.48 37.58
C LEU A 180 -2.35 4.87 37.00
N GLY A 181 -3.04 5.75 37.76
CA GLY A 181 -3.30 7.13 37.37
C GLY A 181 -3.91 7.33 35.97
N ASP A 182 -3.46 8.37 35.26
CA ASP A 182 -3.90 8.68 33.90
C ASP A 182 -3.59 7.56 32.90
N LEU A 183 -2.45 6.88 33.04
CA LEU A 183 -2.05 5.71 32.26
C LEU A 183 -3.10 4.59 32.38
N GLY A 184 -3.56 4.29 33.60
CA GLY A 184 -4.65 3.34 33.85
C GLY A 184 -5.97 3.79 33.24
N ALA A 185 -6.30 5.07 33.41
CA ALA A 185 -7.53 5.66 32.88
C ALA A 185 -7.60 5.68 31.34
N LEU A 186 -6.45 5.83 30.66
CA LEU A 186 -6.32 5.77 29.20
C LEU A 186 -6.18 4.33 28.68
N ALA A 187 -5.58 3.41 29.43
CA ALA A 187 -5.44 2.00 29.05
C ALA A 187 -6.81 1.30 28.94
N ALA A 188 -7.78 1.73 29.74
CA ALA A 188 -9.16 1.27 29.70
C ALA A 188 -9.84 1.43 28.33
N PHE A 189 -9.42 2.39 27.49
CA PHE A 189 -9.94 2.52 26.12
C PHE A 189 -9.43 1.40 25.21
N GLY A 190 -8.19 0.93 25.40
CA GLY A 190 -7.62 -0.19 24.66
C GLY A 190 -8.25 -1.53 25.07
N ILE A 191 -8.46 -1.73 26.38
CA ILE A 191 -9.12 -2.94 26.89
C ILE A 191 -10.63 -2.93 26.54
N GLY A 192 -11.27 -1.76 26.62
CA GLY A 192 -12.69 -1.56 26.31
C GLY A 192 -13.10 -1.97 24.89
N VAL A 193 -12.19 -1.92 23.90
CA VAL A 193 -12.47 -2.38 22.52
C VAL A 193 -12.23 -3.88 22.28
N ALA A 194 -11.75 -4.64 23.27
CA ALA A 194 -11.57 -6.10 23.16
C ALA A 194 -12.83 -6.88 22.73
N PRO A 195 -14.07 -6.53 23.15
CA PRO A 195 -15.29 -7.21 22.70
C PRO A 195 -15.47 -7.25 21.18
N PHE A 196 -15.03 -6.23 20.43
CA PHE A 196 -15.13 -6.22 18.96
C PHE A 196 -14.29 -7.32 18.29
N LEU A 197 -13.29 -7.89 18.97
CA LEU A 197 -12.49 -9.00 18.46
C LEU A 197 -13.25 -10.33 18.50
N ILE A 198 -14.27 -10.46 19.36
CA ILE A 198 -15.12 -11.66 19.46
C ILE A 198 -15.91 -11.84 18.15
N TRP A 199 -16.57 -10.77 17.69
CA TRP A 199 -17.37 -10.75 16.44
C TRP A 199 -16.56 -10.42 15.17
N TRP A 200 -15.22 -10.54 15.23
CA TRP A 200 -14.35 -10.31 14.07
C TRP A 200 -14.76 -11.17 12.85
N PRO A 201 -14.75 -10.62 11.61
CA PRO A 201 -15.12 -11.35 10.41
C PRO A 201 -14.16 -12.50 10.07
N ARG A 202 -14.53 -13.73 10.46
CA ARG A 202 -13.78 -14.98 10.21
C ARG A 202 -14.13 -15.58 8.84
N GLY A 203 -13.45 -15.12 7.78
CA GLY A 203 -13.57 -15.71 6.44
C GLY A 203 -12.87 -17.07 6.31
N ARG A 204 -13.61 -18.12 5.89
CA ARG A 204 -13.01 -19.42 5.47
C ARG A 204 -12.45 -19.28 4.05
N SER A 205 -11.15 -18.97 3.94
CA SER A 205 -10.44 -18.83 2.66
C SER A 205 -10.43 -20.12 1.84
N ARG A 206 -11.42 -20.28 0.94
CA ARG A 206 -11.44 -21.28 -0.14
C ARG A 206 -11.41 -20.69 -1.56
N GLY A 207 -11.41 -19.36 -1.71
CA GLY A 207 -11.29 -18.64 -2.99
C GLY A 207 -9.92 -18.00 -3.21
N GLY A 208 -9.30 -18.24 -4.37
CA GLY A 208 -7.88 -17.91 -4.65
C GLY A 208 -7.48 -16.45 -4.82
N ARG A 209 -8.36 -15.45 -4.60
CA ARG A 209 -8.05 -14.03 -4.75
C ARG A 209 -7.08 -13.53 -3.67
N ARG A 210 -6.02 -12.82 -4.06
CA ARG A 210 -4.95 -12.36 -3.16
C ARG A 210 -5.13 -10.91 -2.73
N TRP A 211 -4.55 -10.57 -1.57
CA TRP A 211 -4.57 -9.21 -0.98
C TRP A 211 -4.04 -8.10 -1.92
N SER A 212 -3.30 -8.46 -2.98
CA SER A 212 -2.78 -7.55 -4.00
C SER A 212 -3.84 -6.96 -4.95
N GLU A 213 -5.04 -7.54 -5.05
CA GLU A 213 -6.08 -7.11 -6.00
C GLU A 213 -6.93 -5.93 -5.47
N MET A 214 -6.86 -5.68 -4.15
CA MET A 214 -7.81 -4.88 -3.39
C MET A 214 -7.68 -3.35 -3.53
N PRO A 215 -6.46 -2.75 -3.61
CA PRO A 215 -6.33 -1.30 -3.77
C PRO A 215 -6.70 -0.78 -5.17
N ALA A 216 -7.26 -1.63 -6.05
CA ALA A 216 -7.72 -1.25 -7.38
C ALA A 216 -8.94 -0.31 -7.36
N ASN A 217 -9.81 -0.39 -6.35
CA ASN A 217 -11.05 0.38 -6.31
C ASN A 217 -10.82 1.85 -5.88
N ARG A 218 -10.49 2.69 -6.87
CA ARG A 218 -10.29 4.14 -6.70
C ARG A 218 -11.53 4.90 -6.19
N ALA A 219 -12.73 4.35 -6.32
CA ALA A 219 -13.95 5.00 -5.82
C ALA A 219 -14.05 4.90 -4.29
N LEU A 220 -13.78 3.72 -3.73
CA LEU A 220 -13.78 3.50 -2.26
C LEU A 220 -12.68 4.31 -1.58
N TRP A 221 -11.44 4.26 -2.08
CA TRP A 221 -10.33 5.07 -1.56
C TRP A 221 -10.63 6.58 -1.58
N ARG A 222 -11.29 7.09 -2.64
CA ARG A 222 -11.68 8.50 -2.71
C ARG A 222 -12.75 8.82 -1.66
N ARG A 223 -13.81 8.02 -1.55
CA ARG A 223 -14.89 8.23 -0.57
C ARG A 223 -14.36 8.20 0.85
N ALA A 224 -13.56 7.18 1.20
CA ALA A 224 -12.87 7.07 2.48
C ALA A 224 -12.13 8.37 2.85
N LEU A 225 -11.27 8.85 1.95
CA LEU A 225 -10.49 10.06 2.18
C LEU A 225 -11.38 11.32 2.25
N GLN A 226 -12.37 11.48 1.35
CA GLN A 226 -13.27 12.64 1.32
C GLN A 226 -14.09 12.75 2.62
N LEU A 227 -14.71 11.66 3.06
CA LEU A 227 -15.54 11.60 4.25
C LEU A 227 -14.68 11.77 5.52
N GLY A 228 -13.56 11.05 5.61
CA GLY A 228 -12.58 11.20 6.70
C GLY A 228 -12.02 12.62 6.82
N THR A 229 -11.85 13.35 5.71
CA THR A 229 -11.42 14.76 5.75
C THR A 229 -12.48 15.67 6.39
N VAL A 230 -13.75 15.56 5.98
CA VAL A 230 -14.83 16.38 6.55
C VAL A 230 -15.00 16.08 8.04
N GLN A 231 -14.99 14.81 8.43
CA GLN A 231 -15.11 14.45 9.84
C GLN A 231 -13.86 14.79 10.65
N GLY A 232 -12.68 14.80 10.04
CA GLY A 232 -11.45 15.29 10.66
C GLY A 232 -11.58 16.73 11.14
N LEU A 233 -12.10 17.61 10.28
CA LEU A 233 -12.33 19.00 10.65
C LEU A 233 -13.37 19.16 11.78
N VAL A 234 -14.47 18.38 11.73
CA VAL A 234 -15.47 18.35 12.81
C VAL A 234 -14.85 17.85 14.13
N ALA A 235 -14.10 16.75 14.07
CA ALA A 235 -13.48 16.12 15.22
C ALA A 235 -12.41 17.03 15.87
N MET A 236 -11.59 17.71 15.05
CA MET A 236 -10.65 18.72 15.53
C MET A 236 -11.38 19.90 16.17
N THR A 237 -12.41 20.46 15.52
CA THR A 237 -13.24 21.54 16.10
C THR A 237 -13.88 21.12 17.43
N ALA A 238 -14.13 19.82 17.61
CA ALA A 238 -14.70 19.24 18.81
C ALA A 238 -13.70 18.76 19.89
N THR A 239 -12.39 18.98 19.71
CA THR A 239 -11.37 18.46 20.65
C THR A 239 -10.09 19.31 20.79
N ILE A 240 -9.80 20.21 19.84
CA ILE A 240 -8.53 20.95 19.78
C ILE A 240 -8.32 21.88 20.98
N ASP A 241 -9.40 22.33 21.61
CA ASP A 241 -9.37 23.14 22.84
C ASP A 241 -8.85 22.37 24.06
N LEU A 242 -9.33 21.13 24.29
CA LEU A 242 -8.87 20.23 25.36
C LEU A 242 -7.38 19.90 25.27
N VAL A 243 -6.82 19.98 24.06
CA VAL A 243 -5.41 19.72 23.79
C VAL A 243 -4.62 21.01 23.88
N LEU A 244 -5.08 22.09 23.24
CA LEU A 244 -4.42 23.40 23.24
C LEU A 244 -4.28 23.95 24.67
N VAL A 245 -5.31 23.80 25.51
CA VAL A 245 -5.28 24.26 26.91
C VAL A 245 -4.16 23.58 27.72
N ALA A 246 -3.82 22.32 27.42
CA ALA A 246 -2.74 21.56 28.06
C ALA A 246 -1.34 21.86 27.46
N LEU A 247 -1.27 22.70 26.42
CA LEU A 247 -0.03 23.17 25.79
C LEU A 247 0.29 24.64 26.12
N LEU A 248 -0.61 25.35 26.81
CA LEU A 248 -0.44 26.75 27.18
C LEU A 248 0.16 26.86 28.59
N PRO A 249 1.08 27.81 28.84
CA PRO A 249 1.65 28.01 30.16
C PRO A 249 0.60 28.61 31.11
N MET A 250 -0.08 27.75 31.86
CA MET A 250 -1.10 28.06 32.86
C MET A 250 -1.00 27.08 34.04
N ALA A 251 -1.61 27.43 35.17
CA ALA A 251 -1.70 26.52 36.31
C ALA A 251 -2.60 25.31 36.01
N GLY A 252 -2.20 24.12 36.47
CA GLY A 252 -2.93 22.86 36.24
C GLY A 252 -4.40 22.93 36.67
N SER A 253 -4.70 23.62 37.77
CA SER A 253 -6.08 23.83 38.26
C SER A 253 -6.96 24.62 37.28
N SER A 254 -6.42 25.64 36.61
CA SER A 254 -7.13 26.35 35.53
C SER A 254 -7.33 25.47 34.30
N ILE A 255 -6.31 24.69 33.92
CA ILE A 255 -6.38 23.76 32.78
C ILE A 255 -7.46 22.69 33.03
N ALA A 256 -7.45 22.08 34.21
CA ALA A 256 -8.41 21.06 34.64
C ALA A 256 -9.84 21.63 34.79
N SER A 257 -9.99 22.80 35.42
CA SER A 257 -11.28 23.52 35.49
C SER A 257 -11.88 23.73 34.10
N TYR A 258 -11.07 24.18 33.13
CA TYR A 258 -11.51 24.37 31.75
C TYR A 258 -11.87 23.05 31.07
N GLN A 259 -11.05 22.01 31.19
CA GLN A 259 -11.32 20.73 30.55
C GLN A 259 -12.58 20.03 31.12
N VAL A 260 -12.84 20.13 32.42
CA VAL A 260 -14.11 19.68 33.04
C VAL A 260 -15.28 20.55 32.58
N SER A 261 -15.12 21.87 32.52
CA SER A 261 -16.13 22.77 31.99
C SER A 261 -16.50 22.46 30.53
N VAL A 262 -15.49 22.16 29.69
CA VAL A 262 -15.67 21.71 28.29
C VAL A 262 -16.30 20.32 28.21
N MET A 263 -15.99 19.41 29.14
CA MET A 263 -16.67 18.12 29.24
C MET A 263 -18.16 18.32 29.49
N VAL A 264 -18.55 19.01 30.57
CA VAL A 264 -19.97 19.23 30.93
C VAL A 264 -20.70 20.03 29.85
N GLY A 265 -20.10 21.09 29.32
CA GLY A 265 -20.69 21.90 28.24
C GLY A 265 -20.96 21.14 26.94
N ARG A 266 -20.35 19.95 26.74
CA ARG A 266 -20.48 19.15 25.50
C ARG A 266 -21.65 18.18 25.46
N VAL A 267 -22.57 18.18 26.42
CA VAL A 267 -23.82 17.38 26.34
C VAL A 267 -24.55 17.53 24.99
N PRO A 268 -24.70 18.74 24.41
CA PRO A 268 -25.29 18.92 23.07
C PRO A 268 -24.52 18.24 21.93
N LEU A 269 -23.20 18.08 22.01
CA LEU A 269 -22.39 17.44 20.97
C LEU A 269 -22.66 15.92 20.89
N PHE A 270 -22.83 15.26 22.03
CA PHE A 270 -23.18 13.84 22.07
C PHE A 270 -24.59 13.60 21.53
N LEU A 271 -25.53 14.50 21.84
CA LEU A 271 -26.87 14.50 21.23
C LEU A 271 -26.81 14.68 19.70
N ALA A 272 -26.05 15.67 19.19
CA ALA A 272 -25.85 15.84 17.75
C ALA A 272 -25.24 14.60 17.09
N SER A 273 -24.32 13.93 17.77
CA SER A 273 -23.68 12.69 17.30
C SER A 273 -24.65 11.51 17.25
N ALA A 274 -25.53 11.37 18.24
CA ALA A 274 -26.61 10.37 18.23
C ALA A 274 -27.63 10.62 17.11
N ILE A 275 -27.98 11.88 16.86
CA ILE A 275 -28.86 12.29 15.74
C ILE A 275 -28.17 11.98 14.40
N ALA A 276 -26.89 12.29 14.26
CA ALA A 276 -26.11 11.99 13.05
C ALA A 276 -26.10 10.48 12.75
N VAL A 277 -25.79 9.62 13.74
CA VAL A 277 -25.81 8.16 13.58
C VAL A 277 -27.22 7.64 13.23
N ALA A 278 -28.27 8.25 13.78
CA ALA A 278 -29.66 7.89 13.51
C ALA A 278 -30.15 8.30 12.11
N PHE A 279 -29.80 9.49 11.63
CA PHE A 279 -30.37 10.07 10.40
C PHE A 279 -29.48 9.90 9.15
N PHE A 280 -28.16 9.81 9.28
CA PHE A 280 -27.25 9.64 8.12
C PHE A 280 -27.61 8.43 7.21
N PRO A 281 -28.00 7.25 7.73
CA PRO A 281 -28.39 6.11 6.89
C PRO A 281 -29.71 6.29 6.11
N ILE A 282 -30.45 7.36 6.40
CA ILE A 282 -31.70 7.77 5.73
C ILE A 282 -31.42 8.97 4.81
N LEU A 283 -30.61 9.94 5.23
CA LEU A 283 -30.24 11.10 4.41
C LEU A 283 -29.34 10.73 3.23
N SER A 284 -28.49 9.70 3.37
CA SER A 284 -27.73 9.13 2.22
C SER A 284 -28.65 8.59 1.12
N ARG A 285 -29.84 8.11 1.51
CA ARG A 285 -30.94 7.66 0.65
C ARG A 285 -31.64 8.86 0.02
N ARG A 286 -32.29 9.64 0.87
CA ARG A 286 -33.13 10.79 0.53
C ARG A 286 -32.31 12.06 0.30
N ARG A 287 -31.46 12.02 -0.73
CA ARG A 287 -30.58 13.14 -1.10
C ARG A 287 -31.39 14.40 -1.38
N ARG A 288 -31.00 15.52 -0.76
CA ARG A 288 -31.70 16.82 -0.79
C ARG A 288 -33.15 16.85 -0.23
N ASP A 289 -33.59 15.87 0.57
CA ASP A 289 -34.89 15.94 1.24
C ASP A 289 -34.88 16.96 2.40
N THR A 290 -35.40 18.15 2.13
CA THR A 290 -35.49 19.26 3.10
C THR A 290 -36.36 18.91 4.32
N SER A 291 -37.33 18.00 4.20
CA SER A 291 -38.20 17.64 5.33
C SER A 291 -37.42 16.89 6.42
N LEU A 292 -36.60 15.90 6.02
CA LEU A 292 -35.73 15.15 6.93
C LEU A 292 -34.64 16.02 7.56
N ALA A 293 -34.09 16.97 6.80
CA ALA A 293 -33.12 17.92 7.33
C ALA A 293 -33.74 18.86 8.36
N THR A 294 -34.93 19.40 8.08
CA THR A 294 -35.70 20.24 9.01
C THR A 294 -36.07 19.46 10.28
N ALA A 295 -36.50 18.20 10.16
CA ALA A 295 -36.80 17.33 11.30
C ALA A 295 -35.57 17.08 12.19
N ALA A 296 -34.41 16.80 11.60
CA ALA A 296 -33.16 16.60 12.34
C ALA A 296 -32.68 17.88 13.04
N VAL A 297 -32.78 19.05 12.39
CA VAL A 297 -32.45 20.37 13.00
C VAL A 297 -33.43 20.71 14.13
N ARG A 298 -34.74 20.52 13.92
CA ARG A 298 -35.77 20.76 14.95
C ARG A 298 -35.56 19.86 16.17
N MET A 299 -35.37 18.55 15.96
CA MET A 299 -35.13 17.59 17.04
C MET A 299 -33.82 17.89 17.80
N TYR A 300 -32.78 18.38 17.10
CA TYR A 300 -31.58 18.87 17.77
C TYR A 300 -31.90 20.07 18.65
N LEU A 301 -32.50 21.14 18.12
CA LEU A 301 -32.78 22.36 18.88
C LEU A 301 -33.70 22.14 20.09
N VAL A 302 -34.75 21.31 19.94
CA VAL A 302 -35.71 20.99 21.01
C VAL A 302 -35.07 20.31 22.23
N ALA A 303 -34.01 19.51 22.04
CA ALA A 303 -33.33 18.81 23.13
C ALA A 303 -31.98 19.45 23.50
N ALA A 304 -31.28 20.08 22.56
CA ALA A 304 -29.98 20.71 22.79
C ALA A 304 -30.09 22.04 23.51
N LEU A 305 -31.02 22.92 23.15
CA LEU A 305 -31.15 24.24 23.78
C LEU A 305 -31.46 24.13 25.28
N PRO A 306 -32.42 23.29 25.75
CA PRO A 306 -32.68 23.16 27.18
C PRO A 306 -31.51 22.54 27.96
N LEU A 307 -30.81 21.54 27.37
CA LEU A 307 -29.60 20.97 27.99
C LEU A 307 -28.44 21.98 28.04
N THR A 308 -28.32 22.85 27.04
CA THR A 308 -27.35 23.95 27.04
C THR A 308 -27.68 24.96 28.14
N ALA A 309 -28.96 25.32 28.31
CA ALA A 309 -29.40 26.20 29.40
C ALA A 309 -29.13 25.60 30.79
N VAL A 310 -29.38 24.30 30.98
CA VAL A 310 -29.03 23.58 32.22
C VAL A 310 -27.51 23.60 32.48
N CYS A 311 -26.66 23.39 31.47
CA CYS A 311 -25.22 23.53 31.68
C CYS A 311 -24.80 24.98 31.98
N ALA A 312 -25.38 25.95 31.27
CA ALA A 312 -25.01 27.37 31.33
C ALA A 312 -25.53 28.14 32.56
N THR A 313 -26.50 27.58 33.30
CA THR A 313 -27.12 28.19 34.49
C THR A 313 -26.82 27.42 35.78
N ALA A 314 -25.88 26.46 35.75
CA ALA A 314 -25.52 25.63 36.88
C ALA A 314 -25.01 26.47 38.07
N PRO A 315 -25.68 26.47 39.25
CA PRO A 315 -25.27 27.25 40.41
C PRO A 315 -23.91 26.82 40.96
N ASP A 316 -23.06 27.78 41.34
CA ASP A 316 -21.73 27.52 41.89
C ASP A 316 -21.76 26.61 43.13
N ALA A 317 -22.79 26.73 43.97
CA ALA A 317 -23.00 25.86 45.13
C ALA A 317 -23.22 24.38 44.76
N LEU A 318 -23.79 24.09 43.58
CA LEU A 318 -23.89 22.72 43.06
C LEU A 318 -22.58 22.28 42.40
N LEU A 319 -21.88 23.19 41.70
CA LEU A 319 -20.58 22.88 41.11
C LEU A 319 -19.54 22.53 42.19
N GLY A 320 -19.44 23.32 43.26
CA GLY A 320 -18.56 23.03 44.41
C GLY A 320 -18.94 21.80 45.23
N ALA A 321 -20.20 21.36 45.19
CA ALA A 321 -20.61 20.08 45.78
C ALA A 321 -20.30 18.87 44.86
N VAL A 322 -20.30 19.10 43.54
CA VAL A 322 -20.10 18.05 42.52
C VAL A 322 -18.63 17.84 42.15
N PHE A 323 -17.77 18.84 42.29
CA PHE A 323 -16.34 18.78 41.94
C PHE A 323 -15.45 19.11 43.16
N PRO A 324 -14.32 18.40 43.36
CA PRO A 324 -13.45 18.61 44.52
C PRO A 324 -12.55 19.86 44.36
N ASP A 325 -11.76 20.15 45.40
CA ASP A 325 -10.80 21.25 45.38
C ASP A 325 -9.76 21.09 44.25
N GLY A 326 -9.57 22.19 43.51
CA GLY A 326 -8.82 22.23 42.26
C GLY A 326 -9.65 22.64 41.04
N TYR A 327 -10.98 22.43 41.07
CA TYR A 327 -11.90 22.76 39.96
C TYR A 327 -12.68 24.08 40.15
N GLN A 328 -12.29 24.89 41.15
CA GLN A 328 -13.02 26.07 41.66
C GLN A 328 -13.30 27.17 40.60
N GLN A 329 -12.60 27.19 39.47
CA GLN A 329 -12.84 28.18 38.40
C GLN A 329 -14.00 27.81 37.47
N MET A 330 -14.61 26.62 37.61
CA MET A 330 -15.59 26.09 36.65
C MET A 330 -16.83 26.98 36.45
N GLY A 331 -17.34 27.64 37.49
CA GLY A 331 -18.51 28.52 37.40
C GLY A 331 -18.37 29.62 36.34
N ALA A 332 -17.21 30.30 36.35
CA ALA A 332 -16.87 31.35 35.38
C ALA A 332 -16.67 30.84 33.93
N LEU A 333 -16.66 29.52 33.72
CA LEU A 333 -16.34 28.88 32.43
C LEU A 333 -17.56 28.15 31.83
N VAL A 334 -18.46 27.61 32.65
CA VAL A 334 -19.50 26.66 32.22
C VAL A 334 -20.51 27.26 31.24
N LEU A 335 -20.84 28.55 31.39
CA LEU A 335 -21.63 29.33 30.44
C LEU A 335 -21.02 29.29 29.02
N PHE A 336 -19.75 29.66 28.91
CA PHE A 336 -19.06 29.77 27.62
C PHE A 336 -18.77 28.39 27.01
N THR A 337 -18.43 27.39 27.82
CA THR A 337 -18.18 26.03 27.33
C THR A 337 -19.46 25.29 26.94
N ALA A 338 -20.62 25.60 27.56
CA ALA A 338 -21.93 25.14 27.11
C ALA A 338 -22.33 25.74 25.75
N ILE A 339 -22.18 27.06 25.59
CA ILE A 339 -22.38 27.74 24.30
C ILE A 339 -21.49 27.13 23.20
N SER A 340 -20.22 26.87 23.53
CA SER A 340 -19.27 26.18 22.64
C SER A 340 -19.74 24.76 22.28
N GLY A 341 -20.14 23.95 23.26
CA GLY A 341 -20.63 22.59 23.03
C GLY A 341 -21.91 22.53 22.17
N PHE A 342 -22.81 23.50 22.32
CA PHE A 342 -23.95 23.70 21.41
C PHE A 342 -23.50 24.05 19.99
N ALA A 343 -22.63 25.05 19.83
CA ALA A 343 -22.17 25.50 18.52
C ALA A 343 -21.40 24.41 17.75
N VAL A 344 -20.54 23.63 18.44
CA VAL A 344 -19.86 22.46 17.86
C VAL A 344 -20.84 21.33 17.52
N GLY A 345 -21.85 21.09 18.36
CA GLY A 345 -22.93 20.14 18.08
C GLY A 345 -23.70 20.51 16.81
N ALA A 346 -24.04 21.80 16.64
CA ALA A 346 -24.64 22.32 15.42
C ALA A 346 -23.72 22.18 14.19
N VAL A 347 -22.43 22.49 14.30
CA VAL A 347 -21.44 22.27 13.22
C VAL A 347 -21.38 20.79 12.80
N SER A 348 -21.38 19.86 13.77
CA SER A 348 -21.39 18.42 13.52
C SER A 348 -22.67 17.96 12.82
N LEU A 349 -23.84 18.42 13.28
CA LEU A 349 -25.12 18.12 12.66
C LEU A 349 -25.22 18.65 11.22
N VAL A 350 -24.77 19.89 10.98
CA VAL A 350 -24.80 20.45 9.63
C VAL A 350 -23.82 19.70 8.72
N ALA A 351 -22.60 19.40 9.19
CA ALA A 351 -21.61 18.63 8.42
C ALA A 351 -22.14 17.27 7.94
N MET A 352 -22.94 16.59 8.77
CA MET A 352 -23.55 15.30 8.45
C MET A 352 -24.44 15.36 7.19
N PHE A 353 -25.17 16.46 6.94
CA PHE A 353 -25.94 16.64 5.69
C PHE A 353 -25.05 16.69 4.44
N PHE A 354 -23.89 17.37 4.53
CA PHE A 354 -22.95 17.48 3.42
C PHE A 354 -22.22 16.15 3.17
N GLN A 355 -21.89 15.41 4.23
CA GLN A 355 -21.34 14.05 4.14
C GLN A 355 -22.33 13.09 3.46
N ALA A 356 -23.62 13.12 3.81
CA ALA A 356 -24.65 12.22 3.27
C ALA A 356 -24.81 12.35 1.74
N ASP A 357 -24.79 13.59 1.23
CA ASP A 357 -24.81 13.88 -0.20
C ASP A 357 -23.44 13.67 -0.90
N ASN A 358 -22.34 13.49 -0.13
CA ASN A 358 -20.94 13.49 -0.59
C ASN A 358 -20.53 14.83 -1.23
N ASP A 359 -20.98 15.95 -0.66
CA ASP A 359 -20.65 17.30 -1.11
C ASP A 359 -19.52 17.93 -0.26
N GLN A 360 -18.49 18.43 -0.94
CA GLN A 360 -17.30 19.01 -0.32
C GLN A 360 -17.35 20.53 -0.16
N SER A 361 -18.45 21.19 -0.53
CA SER A 361 -18.64 22.64 -0.36
C SER A 361 -18.47 23.12 1.09
N CYS A 362 -18.73 22.25 2.07
CA CYS A 362 -18.52 22.49 3.50
C CYS A 362 -17.04 22.59 3.95
N LEU A 363 -16.09 22.04 3.19
CA LEU A 363 -14.68 22.00 3.61
C LEU A 363 -14.08 23.40 3.81
N ARG A 364 -14.37 24.35 2.91
CA ARG A 364 -13.84 25.71 3.03
C ARG A 364 -14.39 26.44 4.28
N PRO A 365 -15.72 26.49 4.51
CA PRO A 365 -16.29 26.98 5.77
C PRO A 365 -15.76 26.29 7.03
N GLN A 366 -15.55 24.97 7.01
CA GLN A 366 -14.99 24.24 8.17
C GLN A 366 -13.54 24.61 8.46
N VAL A 367 -12.68 24.70 7.43
CA VAL A 367 -11.28 25.14 7.63
C VAL A 367 -11.22 26.57 8.14
N VAL A 368 -12.03 27.49 7.57
CA VAL A 368 -12.10 28.88 8.05
C VAL A 368 -12.63 28.95 9.48
N GLY A 369 -13.67 28.19 9.82
CA GLY A 369 -14.23 28.10 11.17
C GLY A 369 -13.25 27.54 12.20
N LEU A 370 -12.49 26.49 11.85
CA LEU A 370 -11.47 25.90 12.72
C LEU A 370 -10.29 26.85 12.95
N VAL A 371 -9.83 27.54 11.89
CA VAL A 371 -8.77 28.57 12.01
C VAL A 371 -9.26 29.75 12.87
N ALA A 372 -10.49 30.22 12.66
CA ALA A 372 -11.10 31.26 13.48
C ALA A 372 -11.26 30.84 14.95
N PHE A 373 -11.62 29.58 15.21
CA PHE A 373 -11.73 29.03 16.56
C PHE A 373 -10.37 28.97 17.27
N VAL A 374 -9.33 28.45 16.63
CA VAL A 374 -7.97 28.43 17.21
C VAL A 374 -7.43 29.85 17.43
N ALA A 375 -7.66 30.77 16.49
CA ALA A 375 -7.27 32.17 16.65
C ALA A 375 -8.01 32.85 17.82
N ALA A 376 -9.31 32.59 17.97
CA ALA A 376 -10.12 33.15 19.06
C ALA A 376 -9.74 32.56 20.43
N LEU A 377 -9.43 31.26 20.53
CA LEU A 377 -8.89 30.63 21.75
C LEU A 377 -7.57 31.30 22.18
N LEU A 378 -6.63 31.48 21.25
CA LEU A 378 -5.31 32.06 21.52
C LEU A 378 -5.37 33.56 21.86
N LEU A 379 -6.22 34.32 21.15
CA LEU A 379 -6.44 35.74 21.44
C LEU A 379 -7.17 35.93 22.77
N GLY A 380 -8.22 35.15 23.03
CA GLY A 380 -8.96 35.15 24.29
C GLY A 380 -8.05 34.82 25.48
N TRP A 381 -7.23 33.78 25.36
CA TRP A 381 -6.21 33.43 26.34
C TRP A 381 -5.26 34.60 26.66
N ARG A 382 -4.74 35.26 25.62
CA ARG A 382 -3.82 36.40 25.75
C ARG A 382 -4.48 37.64 26.40
N MET A 383 -5.80 37.79 26.31
CA MET A 383 -6.54 38.92 26.89
C MET A 383 -7.09 38.66 28.30
N GLY A 384 -7.37 37.41 28.67
CA GLY A 384 -8.11 37.11 29.91
C GLY A 384 -7.84 35.74 30.52
N GLY A 385 -6.68 35.13 30.26
CA GLY A 385 -6.31 33.84 30.82
C GLY A 385 -7.31 32.73 30.44
N VAL A 386 -7.65 31.85 31.38
CA VAL A 386 -8.53 30.72 31.07
C VAL A 386 -10.00 31.12 30.85
N VAL A 387 -10.47 32.20 31.50
CA VAL A 387 -11.81 32.77 31.26
C VAL A 387 -11.88 33.41 29.86
N GLY A 388 -10.86 34.19 29.50
CA GLY A 388 -10.72 34.74 28.15
C GLY A 388 -10.62 33.66 27.08
N LEU A 389 -9.92 32.55 27.35
CA LEU A 389 -9.87 31.37 26.48
C LEU A 389 -11.27 30.75 26.29
N ALA A 390 -12.08 30.65 27.35
CA ALA A 390 -13.46 30.17 27.26
C ALA A 390 -14.37 31.10 26.43
N VAL A 391 -14.30 32.42 26.67
CA VAL A 391 -15.01 33.44 25.85
C VAL A 391 -14.60 33.33 24.38
N GLY A 392 -13.30 33.29 24.10
CA GLY A 392 -12.76 33.12 22.75
C GLY A 392 -13.23 31.81 22.09
N GLY A 393 -13.31 30.73 22.87
CA GLY A 393 -13.84 29.45 22.40
C GLY A 393 -15.33 29.50 22.02
N ALA A 394 -16.16 30.16 22.82
CA ALA A 394 -17.57 30.40 22.49
C ALA A 394 -17.71 31.26 21.22
N CYS A 395 -17.00 32.38 21.12
CA CYS A 395 -17.03 33.24 19.94
C CYS A 395 -16.57 32.50 18.67
N GLY A 396 -15.46 31.76 18.73
CA GLY A 396 -14.89 31.03 17.60
C GLY A 396 -15.79 29.90 17.08
N THR A 397 -16.40 29.14 17.99
CA THR A 397 -17.35 28.07 17.61
C THR A 397 -18.68 28.63 17.10
N LEU A 398 -19.18 29.75 17.64
CA LEU A 398 -20.33 30.46 17.09
C LEU A 398 -20.05 30.96 15.66
N VAL A 399 -18.85 31.47 15.36
CA VAL A 399 -18.45 31.84 13.99
C VAL A 399 -18.45 30.61 13.07
N ALA A 400 -17.87 29.48 13.50
CA ALA A 400 -17.90 28.22 12.74
C ALA A 400 -19.34 27.73 12.48
N MET A 401 -20.22 27.82 13.49
CA MET A 401 -21.64 27.50 13.37
C MET A 401 -22.34 28.42 12.37
N VAL A 402 -22.16 29.74 12.44
CA VAL A 402 -22.77 30.71 11.53
C VAL A 402 -22.31 30.49 10.09
N LEU A 403 -21.04 30.16 9.85
CA LEU A 403 -20.54 29.80 8.52
C LEU A 403 -21.21 28.54 7.96
N MET A 404 -21.37 27.50 8.79
CA MET A 404 -22.04 26.24 8.40
C MET A 404 -23.55 26.42 8.18
N VAL A 405 -24.25 27.15 9.07
CA VAL A 405 -25.69 27.42 8.95
C VAL A 405 -25.98 28.31 7.73
N ARG A 406 -25.14 29.31 7.43
CA ARG A 406 -25.24 30.10 6.18
C ARG A 406 -25.10 29.22 4.93
N LEU A 407 -24.23 28.20 4.97
CA LEU A 407 -24.09 27.23 3.88
C LEU A 407 -25.33 26.33 3.75
N LEU A 408 -25.93 25.90 4.86
CA LEU A 408 -27.18 25.14 4.86
C LEU A 408 -28.35 25.94 4.29
N ILE A 409 -28.53 27.21 4.70
CA ILE A 409 -29.56 28.11 4.16
C ILE A 409 -29.37 28.32 2.65
N ARG A 410 -28.14 28.53 2.19
CA ARG A 410 -27.83 28.63 0.74
C ARG A 410 -28.11 27.34 -0.04
N ARG A 411 -28.15 26.17 0.62
CA ARG A 411 -28.37 24.85 0.02
C ARG A 411 -29.85 24.44 -0.03
N GLN A 412 -30.60 24.71 1.04
CA GLN A 412 -31.97 24.23 1.24
C GLN A 412 -33.04 25.35 1.28
N GLY A 413 -32.61 26.61 1.18
CA GLY A 413 -33.47 27.78 1.32
C GLY A 413 -33.82 28.09 2.79
N SER A 414 -34.51 29.22 3.01
CA SER A 414 -34.94 29.65 4.35
C SER A 414 -36.01 28.73 4.97
N ALA A 415 -36.65 27.88 4.17
CA ALA A 415 -37.70 26.95 4.62
C ALA A 415 -37.23 26.01 5.74
N ALA A 416 -35.97 25.55 5.69
CA ALA A 416 -35.38 24.64 6.68
C ALA A 416 -35.24 25.23 8.11
N LEU A 417 -35.52 26.54 8.28
CA LEU A 417 -35.49 27.23 9.57
C LEU A 417 -36.84 27.87 9.96
N ARG A 418 -37.92 27.66 9.18
CA ARG A 418 -39.27 28.16 9.53
C ARG A 418 -39.91 27.25 10.57
N GLY A 419 -40.68 27.84 11.49
CA GLY A 419 -41.41 27.07 12.53
C GLY A 419 -40.53 26.43 13.61
N LEU A 420 -39.29 26.92 13.79
CA LEU A 420 -38.40 26.44 14.85
C LEU A 420 -38.88 26.92 16.24
N PRO A 421 -39.03 26.01 17.23
CA PRO A 421 -39.62 26.34 18.52
C PRO A 421 -38.59 26.99 19.47
N PHE A 422 -38.35 28.29 19.31
CA PHE A 422 -37.45 29.05 20.19
C PHE A 422 -38.11 29.55 21.49
N ALA A 423 -39.42 29.79 21.49
CA ALA A 423 -40.13 30.37 22.64
C ALA A 423 -40.08 29.49 23.90
N GLU A 424 -40.21 28.16 23.74
CA GLU A 424 -40.17 27.24 24.88
C GLU A 424 -38.76 27.11 25.51
N PRO A 425 -37.67 26.87 24.75
CA PRO A 425 -36.32 26.90 25.32
C PRO A 425 -35.97 28.23 25.99
N LEU A 426 -36.46 29.37 25.47
CA LEU A 426 -36.28 30.67 26.12
C LEU A 426 -37.02 30.74 27.47
N LEU A 427 -38.26 30.25 27.55
CA LEU A 427 -39.03 30.17 28.80
C LEU A 427 -38.36 29.24 29.82
N ILE A 428 -37.89 28.06 29.40
CA ILE A 428 -37.12 27.13 30.24
C ILE A 428 -35.84 27.80 30.76
N THR A 429 -35.12 28.54 29.92
CA THR A 429 -33.92 29.29 30.32
C THR A 429 -34.25 30.37 31.34
N GLY A 430 -35.34 31.11 31.13
CA GLY A 430 -35.83 32.12 32.08
C GLY A 430 -36.18 31.54 33.45
N VAL A 431 -36.85 30.39 33.49
CA VAL A 431 -37.16 29.66 34.74
C VAL A 431 -35.88 29.22 35.44
N LEU A 432 -34.92 28.61 34.72
CA LEU A 432 -33.64 28.17 35.30
C LEU A 432 -32.81 29.35 35.86
N ILE A 433 -32.80 30.49 35.18
CA ILE A 433 -32.17 31.73 35.69
C ILE A 433 -32.91 32.25 36.93
N ALA A 434 -34.25 32.25 36.94
CA ALA A 434 -35.03 32.73 38.08
C ALA A 434 -34.78 31.92 39.37
N VAL A 435 -34.52 30.61 39.26
CA VAL A 435 -34.25 29.73 40.42
C VAL A 435 -32.76 29.46 40.68
N HIS A 436 -31.81 30.10 39.97
CA HIS A 436 -30.39 29.77 40.07
C HIS A 436 -29.80 29.99 41.49
N THR A 437 -30.37 30.91 42.27
CA THR A 437 -29.99 31.15 43.69
C THR A 437 -30.51 30.06 44.64
N GLN A 438 -31.32 29.11 44.16
CA GLN A 438 -32.01 28.10 44.96
C GLN A 438 -31.65 26.68 44.46
N PRO A 439 -30.47 26.13 44.84
CA PRO A 439 -29.93 24.87 44.32
C PRO A 439 -30.92 23.69 44.20
N VAL A 440 -31.79 23.48 45.19
CA VAL A 440 -32.76 22.38 45.19
C VAL A 440 -33.85 22.57 44.13
N LEU A 441 -34.41 23.78 44.03
CA LEU A 441 -35.44 24.11 43.04
C LEU A 441 -34.87 24.17 41.63
N TRP A 442 -33.62 24.65 41.48
CA TRP A 442 -32.87 24.55 40.23
C TRP A 442 -32.65 23.08 39.81
N LEU A 443 -32.24 22.20 40.73
CA LEU A 443 -32.04 20.79 40.43
C LEU A 443 -33.33 20.09 40.00
N ILE A 444 -34.47 20.42 40.62
CA ILE A 444 -35.80 19.93 40.21
C ILE A 444 -36.15 20.43 38.80
N ALA A 445 -35.99 21.73 38.52
CA ALA A 445 -36.27 22.32 37.21
C ALA A 445 -35.37 21.76 36.10
N ALA A 446 -34.07 21.59 36.37
CA ALA A 446 -33.10 20.98 35.46
C ALA A 446 -33.42 19.50 35.18
N THR A 447 -33.78 18.73 36.22
CA THR A 447 -34.17 17.31 36.08
C THR A 447 -35.45 17.17 35.26
N GLY A 448 -36.50 17.95 35.57
CA GLY A 448 -37.74 17.98 34.80
C GLY A 448 -37.51 18.37 33.34
N THR A 449 -36.65 19.36 33.09
CA THR A 449 -36.21 19.77 31.75
C THR A 449 -35.54 18.62 30.99
N GLY A 450 -34.59 17.92 31.61
CA GLY A 450 -33.89 16.78 31.00
C GLY A 450 -34.83 15.60 30.68
N VAL A 451 -35.77 15.30 31.58
CA VAL A 451 -36.81 14.27 31.35
C VAL A 451 -37.74 14.67 30.19
N LEU A 452 -38.22 15.91 30.17
CA LEU A 452 -39.14 16.40 29.13
C LEU A 452 -38.48 16.43 27.74
N ALA A 453 -37.22 16.88 27.67
CA ALA A 453 -36.41 16.82 26.45
C ALA A 453 -36.22 15.37 25.96
N SER A 454 -35.94 14.43 26.87
CA SER A 454 -35.79 13.00 26.57
C SER A 454 -37.08 12.37 26.05
N ILE A 455 -38.24 12.68 26.66
CA ILE A 455 -39.55 12.20 26.20
C ILE A 455 -39.87 12.73 24.80
N ARG A 456 -39.59 14.01 24.52
CA ARG A 456 -39.80 14.60 23.19
C ARG A 456 -38.90 14.00 22.11
N PHE A 457 -37.62 13.79 22.43
CA PHE A 457 -36.65 13.13 21.56
C PHE A 457 -37.08 11.70 21.19
N LEU A 458 -37.77 10.99 22.10
CA LEU A 458 -38.33 9.67 21.83
C LEU A 458 -39.66 9.71 21.04
N ARG A 459 -40.53 10.71 21.29
CA ARG A 459 -41.85 10.83 20.66
C ARG A 459 -41.83 11.33 19.21
N HIS A 460 -40.99 12.31 18.87
CA HIS A 460 -41.05 13.03 17.58
C HIS A 460 -40.50 12.24 16.37
N ARG A 461 -40.61 10.91 16.42
CA ARG A 461 -39.99 9.95 15.50
C ARG A 461 -40.99 8.97 14.87
N ALA A 462 -42.26 8.99 15.30
CA ALA A 462 -43.31 8.15 14.74
C ALA A 462 -43.75 8.59 13.33
N ASP A 463 -43.71 9.91 13.06
CA ASP A 463 -44.25 10.51 11.83
C ASP A 463 -43.34 10.38 10.59
N VAL A 464 -42.22 9.63 10.69
CA VAL A 464 -41.13 9.65 9.69
C VAL A 464 -41.07 8.37 8.84
N ASP A 465 -41.90 7.36 9.14
CA ASP A 465 -41.71 5.97 8.66
C ASP A 465 -42.13 5.68 7.19
N ALA A 466 -42.22 6.70 6.32
CA ALA A 466 -42.41 6.53 4.88
C ALA A 466 -41.07 6.24 4.13
N PRO A 467 -41.01 5.31 3.16
CA PRO A 467 -39.73 4.85 2.60
C PRO A 467 -39.23 5.61 1.36
N THR A 468 -37.91 5.84 1.26
CA THR A 468 -37.18 6.08 -0.01
C THR A 468 -35.70 5.67 0.13
N THR A 469 -34.92 5.61 -0.97
CA THR A 469 -33.90 4.57 -1.23
C THR A 469 -32.43 5.03 -1.35
N ALA A 470 -31.47 4.13 -1.05
CA ALA A 470 -29.99 4.18 -1.33
C ALA A 470 -28.93 4.56 -0.25
N HIS A 471 -28.23 3.55 0.30
CA HIS A 471 -26.74 3.48 0.38
C HIS A 471 -25.81 4.59 1.04
N SER A 472 -25.50 4.48 2.34
CA SER A 472 -24.17 4.16 2.99
C SER A 472 -22.78 4.81 2.66
N GLU A 473 -21.85 4.74 3.65
CA GLU A 473 -20.32 4.72 3.65
C GLU A 473 -19.51 5.72 4.55
N GLY A 474 -18.52 5.23 5.38
CA GLY A 474 -17.73 5.90 6.48
C GLY A 474 -16.79 4.99 7.39
N SER A 475 -16.30 5.38 8.61
CA SER A 475 -15.39 4.80 9.71
C SER A 475 -13.80 4.86 9.86
N THR A 476 -13.19 4.61 11.03
CA THR A 476 -11.73 4.71 11.43
C THR A 476 -10.91 6.05 11.34
N GLY A 477 -10.08 6.30 12.39
CA GLY A 477 -9.45 7.56 12.90
C GLY A 477 -8.42 8.35 12.07
N PRO A 478 -7.15 8.63 12.51
CA PRO A 478 -6.25 8.01 13.55
C PRO A 478 -5.58 9.01 14.55
N ALA A 479 -4.50 8.73 15.31
CA ALA A 479 -4.06 7.62 16.22
C ALA A 479 -2.74 8.04 16.99
N GLY A 480 -2.00 7.23 17.79
CA GLY A 480 -0.92 7.68 18.76
C GLY A 480 0.59 7.59 18.37
N HIS A 481 1.52 7.17 19.28
CA HIS A 481 2.91 6.54 19.20
C HIS A 481 4.23 7.19 18.59
N PRO A 482 5.31 7.49 19.37
CA PRO A 482 6.71 7.44 18.87
C PRO A 482 7.84 7.19 19.96
N ALA A 483 9.12 7.51 19.62
CA ALA A 483 10.27 7.90 20.50
C ALA A 483 11.01 6.80 21.34
N ARG A 484 12.24 6.93 21.87
CA ARG A 484 13.53 7.72 21.67
C ARG A 484 14.62 7.07 22.60
N ASP A 485 15.92 7.40 22.71
CA ASP A 485 17.11 7.84 21.89
C ASP A 485 18.37 7.69 22.83
N ALA A 486 19.67 7.64 22.50
CA ALA A 486 20.52 7.48 21.30
C ALA A 486 22.01 7.26 21.75
N ARG A 487 23.02 7.40 20.83
CA ARG A 487 24.51 7.47 21.07
C ARG A 487 25.24 6.13 21.41
N THR A 488 26.58 5.90 21.32
CA THR A 488 27.68 6.27 20.36
C THR A 488 28.93 5.34 20.54
N GLY A 489 29.76 5.09 19.51
CA GLY A 489 31.15 4.50 19.61
C GLY A 489 31.42 3.25 18.73
N GLY A 490 32.66 2.75 18.48
CA GLY A 490 34.02 3.29 18.73
C GLY A 490 35.20 2.32 18.37
N ARG A 491 36.26 2.81 17.67
CA ARG A 491 37.59 2.17 17.32
C ARG A 491 37.63 0.78 16.62
N ARG A 492 38.84 0.29 16.23
CA ARG A 492 39.09 -0.64 15.09
C ARG A 492 40.48 -1.34 15.16
N ALA A 493 40.61 -2.68 15.05
CA ALA A 493 41.77 -3.42 14.44
C ALA A 493 41.74 -4.99 14.56
N SER A 494 42.48 -5.65 13.65
CA SER A 494 42.97 -7.06 13.66
C SER A 494 41.99 -8.23 13.37
N ARG A 495 42.48 -9.24 12.62
CA ARG A 495 41.77 -10.49 12.26
C ARG A 495 42.29 -11.68 13.07
N ARG A 496 41.41 -12.63 13.41
CA ARG A 496 41.67 -14.07 13.64
C ARG A 496 40.34 -14.86 13.55
N LEU A 497 40.36 -16.19 13.47
CA LEU A 497 39.19 -17.02 13.16
C LEU A 497 38.21 -17.19 14.35
N LEU A 498 36.91 -17.38 14.09
CA LEU A 498 35.93 -17.76 15.10
C LEU A 498 35.33 -19.15 14.83
N VAL A 499 35.39 -20.02 15.85
CA VAL A 499 34.75 -21.35 15.87
C VAL A 499 33.51 -21.29 16.77
N GLY A 500 32.38 -21.81 16.27
CA GLY A 500 31.17 -22.06 17.08
C GLY A 500 31.11 -23.52 17.54
N VAL A 501 30.84 -23.76 18.82
CA VAL A 501 30.73 -25.12 19.39
C VAL A 501 29.50 -25.23 20.30
N SER A 502 28.85 -26.40 20.26
CA SER A 502 27.59 -26.71 20.96
C SER A 502 27.68 -28.02 21.77
N GLY A 503 26.72 -28.19 22.69
CA GLY A 503 26.60 -29.21 23.74
C GLY A 503 26.05 -28.49 24.99
N PRO A 504 25.06 -29.04 25.72
CA PRO A 504 25.25 -30.32 26.41
C PRO A 504 24.01 -31.21 26.51
N ASP A 505 24.25 -32.44 26.97
CA ASP A 505 23.52 -33.14 28.04
C ASP A 505 24.49 -34.19 28.65
N GLY A 506 24.16 -34.81 29.78
CA GLY A 506 25.08 -35.67 30.56
C GLY A 506 25.38 -37.07 29.99
N VAL A 507 25.58 -37.24 28.68
CA VAL A 507 25.87 -38.56 28.07
C VAL A 507 27.00 -38.50 27.03
N GLY A 508 28.21 -38.92 27.43
CA GLY A 508 29.33 -39.23 26.53
C GLY A 508 29.96 -38.05 25.76
N LYS A 509 29.31 -37.63 24.67
CA LYS A 509 29.90 -36.76 23.63
C LYS A 509 30.35 -35.39 24.12
N THR A 510 29.66 -34.81 25.10
CA THR A 510 29.98 -33.50 25.69
C THR A 510 31.43 -33.43 26.17
N SER A 511 31.96 -34.52 26.75
CA SER A 511 33.35 -34.60 27.23
C SER A 511 34.41 -34.45 26.12
N LEU A 512 34.08 -34.79 24.87
CA LEU A 512 34.98 -34.62 23.73
C LEU A 512 35.02 -33.16 23.28
N VAL A 513 33.86 -32.48 23.29
CA VAL A 513 33.73 -31.04 23.02
C VAL A 513 34.48 -30.21 24.05
N ASP A 514 34.27 -30.45 25.34
CA ASP A 514 34.89 -29.64 26.40
C ASP A 514 36.42 -29.84 26.48
N LYS A 515 36.94 -30.98 26.01
CA LYS A 515 38.39 -31.22 25.84
C LYS A 515 38.94 -30.65 24.51
N LEU A 516 38.12 -30.47 23.48
CA LEU A 516 38.51 -29.87 22.19
C LEU A 516 38.68 -28.33 22.30
N VAL A 517 37.83 -27.67 23.08
CA VAL A 517 37.78 -26.20 23.18
C VAL A 517 39.08 -25.57 23.72
N PRO A 518 39.75 -26.11 24.77
CA PRO A 518 41.07 -25.65 25.20
C PRO A 518 42.13 -25.79 24.10
N LEU A 519 42.29 -26.99 23.54
CA LEU A 519 43.33 -27.29 22.53
C LEU A 519 43.24 -26.39 21.29
N LEU A 520 42.03 -25.98 20.90
CA LEU A 520 41.81 -25.01 19.82
C LEU A 520 42.19 -23.56 20.21
N ARG A 521 42.04 -23.16 21.48
CA ARG A 521 42.52 -21.87 22.00
C ARG A 521 44.04 -21.85 22.11
N ASP A 522 44.63 -22.92 22.62
CA ASP A 522 46.09 -23.11 22.72
C ASP A 522 46.74 -23.09 21.33
N SER A 523 46.06 -23.63 20.32
CA SER A 523 46.43 -23.55 18.90
C SER A 523 46.21 -22.16 18.27
N GLY A 524 45.89 -21.11 19.04
CA GLY A 524 45.79 -19.72 18.58
C GLY A 524 44.46 -19.31 17.92
N TYR A 525 43.46 -20.19 17.87
CA TYR A 525 42.12 -19.87 17.38
C TYR A 525 41.26 -19.24 18.50
N THR A 526 40.12 -18.63 18.16
CA THR A 526 39.19 -18.11 19.19
C THR A 526 37.86 -18.82 19.08
N VAL A 527 37.49 -19.51 20.16
CA VAL A 527 36.29 -20.35 20.23
C VAL A 527 35.21 -19.64 21.03
N SER A 528 34.01 -19.52 20.46
CA SER A 528 32.82 -19.06 21.15
C SER A 528 31.85 -20.22 21.31
N THR A 529 31.78 -20.77 22.52
CA THR A 529 30.77 -21.78 22.86
C THR A 529 29.37 -21.15 22.87
N ALA A 530 28.38 -21.91 22.42
CA ALA A 530 26.98 -21.50 22.34
C ALA A 530 26.08 -22.71 22.63
N HIS A 531 26.17 -23.20 23.87
CA HIS A 531 25.56 -24.42 24.40
C HIS A 531 24.07 -24.63 23.99
N CYS A 532 23.79 -25.38 22.92
CA CYS A 532 22.41 -25.70 22.49
C CYS A 532 21.81 -26.83 23.32
N TYR A 533 21.13 -26.46 24.41
CA TYR A 533 20.06 -27.28 24.97
C TYR A 533 18.89 -27.33 23.95
N GLY A 534 18.34 -28.51 23.65
CA GLY A 534 17.33 -28.68 22.57
C GLY A 534 15.95 -28.06 22.86
N CYS A 535 15.05 -28.01 21.87
CA CYS A 535 13.71 -27.39 21.91
C CYS A 535 13.09 -27.15 23.30
N VAL A 536 12.78 -25.89 23.61
CA VAL A 536 12.21 -25.42 24.89
C VAL A 536 11.03 -26.26 25.41
N PHE A 537 10.11 -26.70 24.54
CA PHE A 537 8.97 -27.53 24.96
C PHE A 537 9.40 -28.86 25.60
N CYS A 538 10.41 -29.52 25.03
CA CYS A 538 10.94 -30.78 25.56
C CYS A 538 11.65 -30.62 26.91
N ARG A 539 12.12 -29.41 27.24
CA ARG A 539 12.70 -29.07 28.56
C ARG A 539 11.68 -28.58 29.58
N ARG A 540 10.65 -27.85 29.15
CA ARG A 540 9.62 -27.27 30.04
C ARG A 540 8.54 -28.27 30.45
N PHE A 541 8.33 -29.33 29.66
CA PHE A 541 7.39 -30.41 29.94
C PHE A 541 8.08 -31.78 29.92
N PRO A 542 8.86 -32.15 30.96
CA PRO A 542 9.52 -33.46 31.10
C PRO A 542 8.52 -34.57 31.50
N GLY A 543 7.39 -34.66 30.80
CA GLY A 543 6.34 -35.66 31.03
C GLY A 543 5.61 -35.97 29.73
N ARG A 544 5.86 -37.15 29.16
CA ARG A 544 5.27 -37.55 27.86
C ARG A 544 3.79 -37.93 28.03
N PRO A 545 2.85 -37.29 27.32
CA PRO A 545 1.50 -37.83 27.18
C PRO A 545 1.57 -39.21 26.51
N ARG A 546 0.92 -40.23 27.09
CA ARG A 546 1.01 -41.64 26.63
C ARG A 546 0.48 -41.88 25.20
N PHE A 547 -0.23 -40.92 24.61
CA PHE A 547 -0.84 -40.95 23.27
C PHE A 547 0.13 -41.05 22.07
N TRP A 548 1.45 -40.96 22.28
CA TRP A 548 2.47 -40.89 21.23
C TRP A 548 3.24 -42.21 21.00
N ARG A 549 2.59 -43.38 21.15
CA ARG A 549 3.25 -44.69 20.98
C ARG A 549 3.02 -45.40 19.64
N ASP A 550 1.90 -45.16 18.96
CA ASP A 550 1.59 -45.83 17.69
C ASP A 550 2.09 -45.01 16.49
N ALA A 551 3.17 -45.48 15.86
CA ALA A 551 3.84 -44.78 14.76
C ALA A 551 3.01 -44.73 13.46
N ASP A 552 2.04 -45.64 13.28
CA ASP A 552 1.29 -45.80 12.02
C ASP A 552 0.06 -44.89 11.88
N ARG A 553 -0.34 -44.13 12.91
CA ARG A 553 -1.49 -43.22 12.84
C ARG A 553 -1.06 -41.76 12.83
N ARG A 554 -0.65 -41.28 11.64
CA ARG A 554 -0.40 -39.85 11.32
C ARG A 554 -1.68 -39.01 11.39
N THR A 555 -2.15 -38.74 12.61
CA THR A 555 -3.24 -37.77 12.84
C THR A 555 -2.81 -36.36 12.44
N VAL A 556 -3.76 -35.54 11.97
CA VAL A 556 -3.47 -34.17 11.53
C VAL A 556 -2.88 -33.32 12.67
N LEU A 557 -3.31 -33.52 13.92
CA LEU A 557 -2.74 -32.81 15.07
C LEU A 557 -1.27 -33.16 15.32
N GLY A 558 -0.86 -34.43 15.17
CA GLY A 558 0.54 -34.85 15.34
C GLY A 558 1.46 -34.11 14.37
N VAL A 559 1.10 -34.09 13.08
CA VAL A 559 1.86 -33.38 12.04
C VAL A 559 1.97 -31.87 12.31
N TRP A 560 0.90 -31.25 12.81
CA TRP A 560 0.95 -29.84 13.23
C TRP A 560 1.86 -29.61 14.44
N PHE A 561 1.86 -30.52 15.42
CA PHE A 561 2.66 -30.42 16.63
C PHE A 561 4.15 -30.63 16.36
N ASP A 562 4.51 -31.62 15.54
CA ASP A 562 5.89 -31.85 15.08
C ASP A 562 6.39 -30.69 14.21
N THR A 563 5.53 -30.13 13.35
CA THR A 563 5.85 -28.92 12.57
C THR A 563 6.13 -27.74 13.50
N ALA A 564 5.32 -27.53 14.53
CA ALA A 564 5.53 -26.47 15.51
C ALA A 564 6.84 -26.68 16.30
N HIS A 565 7.10 -27.89 16.81
CA HIS A 565 8.35 -28.24 17.47
C HIS A 565 9.59 -27.98 16.60
N ALA A 566 9.56 -28.40 15.33
CA ALA A 566 10.67 -28.16 14.42
C ALA A 566 10.87 -26.66 14.12
N TRP A 567 9.79 -25.85 14.10
CA TRP A 567 9.89 -24.40 14.00
C TRP A 567 10.49 -23.74 15.24
N PHE A 568 10.15 -24.21 16.45
CA PHE A 568 10.75 -23.70 17.70
C PHE A 568 12.23 -24.08 17.83
N ASP A 569 12.60 -25.32 17.50
CA ASP A 569 14.00 -25.80 17.47
C ASP A 569 14.82 -25.01 16.42
N ALA A 570 14.25 -24.75 15.24
CA ALA A 570 14.85 -23.89 14.22
C ALA A 570 14.97 -22.41 14.65
N ALA A 571 14.00 -21.88 15.40
CA ALA A 571 14.05 -20.51 15.92
C ALA A 571 15.13 -20.38 17.02
N GLU A 572 15.23 -21.34 17.94
CA GLU A 572 16.29 -21.39 18.94
C GLU A 572 17.68 -21.50 18.27
N ALA A 573 17.84 -22.38 17.27
CA ALA A 573 19.06 -22.47 16.47
C ALA A 573 19.37 -21.17 15.70
N ALA A 574 18.35 -20.46 15.18
CA ALA A 574 18.53 -19.20 14.47
C ALA A 574 18.97 -18.05 15.40
N VAL A 575 18.39 -17.97 16.61
CA VAL A 575 18.77 -16.99 17.64
C VAL A 575 20.17 -17.27 18.17
N ARG A 576 20.51 -18.53 18.45
CA ARG A 576 21.87 -18.93 18.89
C ARG A 576 22.92 -18.69 17.80
N THR A 577 22.60 -18.99 16.55
CA THR A 577 23.44 -18.62 15.38
C THR A 577 23.63 -17.10 15.30
N ALA A 578 22.58 -16.31 15.54
CA ALA A 578 22.67 -14.84 15.56
C ALA A 578 23.53 -14.34 16.73
N GLY A 579 23.41 -14.94 17.92
CA GLY A 579 24.25 -14.66 19.09
C GLY A 579 25.74 -14.97 18.86
N ALA A 580 26.06 -16.10 18.23
CA ALA A 580 27.43 -16.43 17.83
C ALA A 580 27.99 -15.43 16.80
N CYS A 581 27.19 -15.04 15.80
CA CYS A 581 27.54 -13.97 14.85
C CYS A 581 27.69 -12.59 15.52
N LEU A 582 26.93 -12.30 16.59
CA LEU A 582 27.03 -11.06 17.35
C LEU A 582 28.31 -11.04 18.19
N GLY A 583 28.60 -12.15 18.89
CA GLY A 583 29.85 -12.38 19.64
C GLY A 583 31.11 -12.44 18.77
N ALA A 584 30.97 -12.66 17.46
CA ALA A 584 32.06 -12.50 16.49
C ALA A 584 32.32 -11.02 16.13
N ARG A 585 31.24 -10.23 16.02
CA ARG A 585 31.31 -8.79 15.71
C ARG A 585 31.83 -7.98 16.89
N THR A 586 31.38 -8.26 18.12
CA THR A 586 31.91 -7.61 19.33
C THR A 586 33.38 -7.93 19.57
N ARG A 587 33.85 -9.12 19.15
CA ARG A 587 35.27 -9.52 19.15
C ARG A 587 36.03 -9.13 17.85
N GLY A 588 35.52 -8.14 17.12
CA GLY A 588 36.25 -7.41 16.07
C GLY A 588 36.48 -8.13 14.73
N ARG A 589 35.79 -9.24 14.45
CA ARG A 589 36.12 -10.13 13.33
C ARG A 589 35.13 -10.07 12.17
N ASP A 590 35.58 -10.51 10.99
CA ASP A 590 34.73 -10.69 9.81
C ASP A 590 33.48 -11.48 10.20
N GLY A 591 32.29 -10.88 10.01
CA GLY A 591 31.05 -11.25 10.71
C GLY A 591 30.35 -12.54 10.25
N ARG A 592 31.12 -13.58 9.90
CA ARG A 592 30.67 -14.95 9.63
C ARG A 592 31.55 -15.96 10.39
N PRO A 593 30.98 -16.84 11.23
CA PRO A 593 31.71 -17.99 11.77
C PRO A 593 32.07 -18.96 10.63
N ARG A 594 33.36 -19.25 10.43
CA ARG A 594 33.80 -20.12 9.31
C ARG A 594 33.66 -21.60 9.62
N LEU A 595 33.68 -21.99 10.90
CA LEU A 595 33.65 -23.37 11.36
C LEU A 595 32.59 -23.57 12.45
N VAL A 596 31.83 -24.66 12.34
CA VAL A 596 31.06 -25.24 13.44
C VAL A 596 31.44 -26.70 13.66
N VAL A 597 31.70 -27.03 14.92
CA VAL A 597 31.78 -28.40 15.43
C VAL A 597 30.53 -28.64 16.28
N THR A 598 29.77 -29.69 15.98
CA THR A 598 28.44 -29.85 16.59
C THR A 598 28.07 -31.30 16.88
N ASP A 599 27.43 -31.51 18.03
CA ASP A 599 26.72 -32.72 18.43
C ASP A 599 25.21 -32.63 18.10
N ARG A 600 24.62 -31.44 18.29
CA ARG A 600 23.21 -31.11 18.05
C ARG A 600 23.10 -29.74 17.34
N GLY A 601 23.10 -29.78 16.03
CA GLY A 601 23.06 -28.59 15.17
C GLY A 601 22.02 -28.72 14.04
N PRO A 602 22.01 -27.83 13.04
CA PRO A 602 21.02 -27.85 11.95
C PRO A 602 20.94 -29.17 11.16
N LEU A 603 21.99 -29.99 11.16
CA LEU A 603 22.00 -31.35 10.62
C LEU A 603 21.29 -32.36 11.55
N ASP A 604 21.56 -32.33 12.86
CA ASP A 604 20.86 -33.17 13.84
C ASP A 604 19.36 -32.86 13.86
N SER A 605 18.96 -31.58 13.85
CA SER A 605 17.55 -31.19 13.75
C SER A 605 16.89 -31.72 12.46
N LEU A 606 17.60 -31.76 11.32
CA LEU A 606 17.09 -32.38 10.09
C LEU A 606 16.90 -33.89 10.25
N VAL A 607 17.84 -34.61 10.86
CA VAL A 607 17.74 -36.07 11.11
C VAL A 607 16.62 -36.42 12.11
N LYS A 608 16.50 -35.60 13.18
CA LYS A 608 15.58 -35.75 14.30
C LYS A 608 14.12 -35.56 13.89
N PHE A 609 13.81 -34.50 13.14
CA PHE A 609 12.45 -34.20 12.68
C PHE A 609 12.11 -34.78 11.29
N ASP A 610 13.13 -35.20 10.52
CA ASP A 610 13.05 -35.78 9.17
C ASP A 610 12.03 -35.10 8.22
N PRO A 611 12.04 -33.76 8.08
CA PRO A 611 11.01 -33.02 7.37
C PRO A 611 11.08 -33.24 5.84
N PRO A 612 9.94 -33.29 5.11
CA PRO A 612 9.92 -33.48 3.67
C PRO A 612 10.83 -32.48 2.92
N GLU A 613 11.58 -32.95 1.92
CA GLU A 613 12.67 -32.22 1.28
C GLU A 613 12.33 -30.80 0.77
N GLY A 614 11.12 -30.62 0.23
CA GLY A 614 10.61 -29.34 -0.27
C GLY A 614 9.95 -28.44 0.79
N SER A 615 9.93 -28.85 2.07
CA SER A 615 9.20 -28.12 3.11
C SER A 615 9.87 -26.81 3.52
N ALA A 616 9.08 -25.88 4.06
CA ALA A 616 9.60 -24.63 4.62
C ALA A 616 10.58 -24.87 5.78
N THR A 617 10.36 -25.91 6.58
CA THR A 617 11.21 -26.36 7.68
C THR A 617 12.57 -26.82 7.16
N THR A 618 12.60 -27.65 6.11
CA THR A 618 13.84 -28.09 5.45
C THR A 618 14.60 -26.92 4.84
N ALA A 619 13.89 -26.00 4.17
CA ALA A 619 14.48 -24.77 3.62
C ALA A 619 15.05 -23.84 4.70
N LEU A 620 14.49 -23.85 5.91
CA LEU A 620 14.97 -23.08 7.07
C LEU A 620 16.26 -23.71 7.64
N PHE A 621 16.28 -25.01 7.94
CA PHE A 621 17.49 -25.68 8.44
C PHE A 621 18.62 -25.69 7.40
N ARG A 622 18.35 -25.97 6.11
CA ARG A 622 19.34 -25.84 5.02
C ARG A 622 19.90 -24.42 4.90
N ARG A 623 19.11 -23.38 5.22
CA ARG A 623 19.57 -21.97 5.28
C ARG A 623 20.41 -21.67 6.53
N LEU A 624 20.14 -22.32 7.66
CA LEU A 624 20.94 -22.17 8.89
C LEU A 624 22.30 -22.86 8.74
N ALA A 625 22.36 -24.07 8.18
CA ALA A 625 23.61 -24.76 7.87
C ALA A 625 24.50 -23.93 6.93
N ARG A 626 23.94 -23.38 5.86
CA ARG A 626 24.66 -22.51 4.89
C ARG A 626 25.07 -21.11 5.42
N ARG A 627 25.04 -20.88 6.74
CA ARG A 627 25.69 -19.72 7.39
C ARG A 627 27.13 -19.99 7.80
N TYR A 628 27.56 -21.26 7.78
CA TYR A 628 28.90 -21.73 8.11
C TYR A 628 29.60 -22.21 6.83
N ASP A 629 30.92 -22.03 6.73
CA ASP A 629 31.67 -22.38 5.52
C ASP A 629 32.06 -23.88 5.47
N MET A 630 32.13 -24.54 6.64
CA MET A 630 32.28 -26.00 6.84
C MET A 630 31.55 -26.47 8.12
N THR A 631 30.99 -27.69 8.10
CA THR A 631 30.34 -28.35 9.25
C THR A 631 31.04 -29.66 9.59
N LEU A 632 31.43 -29.85 10.86
CA LEU A 632 32.03 -31.10 11.35
C LEU A 632 31.06 -31.86 12.26
N SER A 633 30.80 -33.12 11.92
CA SER A 633 29.93 -34.08 12.65
C SER A 633 30.79 -35.05 13.46
N LEU A 634 30.36 -35.41 14.68
CA LEU A 634 31.06 -36.32 15.58
C LEU A 634 30.39 -37.69 15.60
N SER A 635 30.93 -38.66 14.85
CA SER A 635 30.35 -39.99 14.67
C SER A 635 30.94 -40.98 15.69
N PRO A 636 30.12 -41.59 16.58
CA PRO A 636 30.62 -42.53 17.57
C PRO A 636 31.05 -43.84 16.88
N GLY A 637 32.23 -44.36 17.23
CA GLY A 637 32.70 -45.64 16.69
C GLY A 637 31.70 -46.78 16.96
N THR A 638 31.59 -47.70 16.01
CA THR A 638 30.68 -48.85 16.09
C THR A 638 31.20 -49.91 17.05
N GLU A 639 30.69 -49.93 18.28
CA GLU A 639 30.72 -51.14 19.11
C GLU A 639 29.67 -52.14 18.61
N PRO A 640 30.04 -53.40 18.30
CA PRO A 640 29.09 -54.41 17.85
C PRO A 640 28.28 -54.96 19.05
N GLY A 641 26.96 -54.70 19.07
CA GLY A 641 26.07 -55.37 20.04
C GLY A 641 24.69 -54.76 20.26
N HIS A 642 24.51 -53.43 20.14
CA HIS A 642 23.28 -52.77 20.66
C HIS A 642 22.30 -52.19 19.62
N CYS A 643 21.25 -52.98 19.37
CA CYS A 643 19.90 -52.63 18.92
C CYS A 643 19.70 -51.98 17.53
N VAL A 644 18.88 -52.68 16.72
CA VAL A 644 18.23 -52.29 15.45
C VAL A 644 17.79 -50.81 15.38
N ARG A 645 17.36 -50.24 16.50
CA ARG A 645 16.83 -48.87 16.61
C ARG A 645 17.84 -47.76 16.25
N ARG A 646 19.16 -48.04 16.22
CA ARG A 646 20.20 -47.10 15.75
C ARG A 646 20.30 -46.99 14.22
N ALA A 647 19.98 -48.05 13.46
CA ALA A 647 20.21 -48.09 12.01
C ALA A 647 19.54 -46.92 11.25
N ASN A 648 18.27 -46.65 11.57
CA ASN A 648 17.49 -45.54 10.98
C ASN A 648 18.08 -44.13 11.26
N TRP A 649 18.96 -43.96 12.25
CA TRP A 649 19.62 -42.68 12.50
C TRP A 649 20.84 -42.50 11.59
N THR A 650 21.68 -43.53 11.43
CA THR A 650 22.86 -43.48 10.55
C THR A 650 22.46 -43.18 9.10
N THR A 651 21.48 -43.91 8.55
CA THR A 651 21.00 -43.71 7.17
C THR A 651 20.41 -42.30 6.95
N ARG A 652 19.80 -41.70 7.98
CA ARG A 652 19.32 -40.31 7.92
C ARG A 652 20.46 -39.30 8.00
N TYR A 653 21.47 -39.53 8.85
CA TYR A 653 22.67 -38.69 8.94
C TYR A 653 23.39 -38.64 7.59
N GLU A 654 23.63 -39.79 6.96
CA GLU A 654 24.16 -39.88 5.61
C GLU A 654 23.30 -39.14 4.59
N ARG A 655 21.99 -39.42 4.56
CA ARG A 655 21.06 -38.79 3.59
C ARG A 655 21.07 -37.28 3.71
N TRP A 656 20.91 -36.73 4.92
CA TRP A 656 20.88 -35.28 5.11
C TRP A 656 22.25 -34.63 4.92
N GLY A 657 23.33 -35.29 5.35
CA GLY A 657 24.71 -34.85 5.15
C GLY A 657 25.05 -34.66 3.68
N ARG A 658 24.69 -35.61 2.81
CA ARG A 658 24.86 -35.49 1.34
C ARG A 658 24.12 -34.28 0.72
N THR A 659 23.14 -33.70 1.41
CA THR A 659 22.39 -32.51 0.93
C THR A 659 22.91 -31.16 1.47
N LEU A 660 23.94 -31.20 2.33
CA LEU A 660 24.59 -30.02 2.91
C LEU A 660 26.05 -29.94 2.43
N PRO A 661 26.44 -28.88 1.68
CA PRO A 661 27.81 -28.77 1.17
C PRO A 661 28.81 -28.63 2.32
N ARG A 662 29.98 -29.29 2.19
CA ARG A 662 31.10 -29.25 3.16
C ARG A 662 30.71 -29.73 4.57
N THR A 663 30.00 -30.86 4.61
CA THR A 663 29.81 -31.66 5.82
C THR A 663 30.87 -32.76 5.84
N HIS A 664 31.65 -32.87 6.92
CA HIS A 664 32.60 -33.97 7.11
C HIS A 664 32.32 -34.66 8.46
N GLU A 665 32.35 -36.00 8.47
CA GLU A 665 32.32 -36.76 9.71
C GLU A 665 33.75 -36.96 10.23
N LEU A 666 33.96 -36.72 11.52
CA LEU A 666 35.19 -37.09 12.22
C LEU A 666 34.96 -38.46 12.86
N PRO A 667 35.78 -39.49 12.53
CA PRO A 667 35.74 -40.75 13.25
C PRO A 667 36.30 -40.54 14.66
N THR A 668 35.54 -40.91 15.69
CA THR A 668 36.03 -40.94 17.08
C THR A 668 36.07 -42.38 17.60
N PRO A 669 37.08 -43.19 17.23
CA PRO A 669 37.35 -44.46 17.88
C PRO A 669 37.84 -44.22 19.32
N GLY A 670 37.36 -45.01 20.28
CA GLY A 670 37.92 -45.07 21.64
C GLY A 670 37.91 -43.76 22.46
N HIS A 671 37.15 -42.74 22.07
CA HIS A 671 37.13 -41.40 22.70
C HIS A 671 38.48 -40.63 22.71
N ASP A 672 39.47 -40.96 21.87
CA ASP A 672 40.71 -40.15 21.82
C ASP A 672 40.47 -38.76 21.21
N VAL A 673 40.49 -37.75 22.09
CA VAL A 673 40.37 -36.33 21.72
C VAL A 673 41.59 -35.84 20.96
N ARG A 674 42.80 -36.35 21.20
CA ARG A 674 44.02 -35.85 20.53
C ARG A 674 43.99 -36.15 19.04
N THR A 675 43.62 -37.36 18.64
CA THR A 675 43.43 -37.74 17.24
C THR A 675 42.28 -36.97 16.60
N ALA A 676 41.13 -36.85 17.26
CA ALA A 676 40.00 -36.05 16.76
C ALA A 676 40.38 -34.57 16.54
N THR A 677 41.14 -33.98 17.46
CA THR A 677 41.66 -32.60 17.36
C THR A 677 42.64 -32.47 16.20
N ARG A 678 43.57 -33.41 16.03
CA ARG A 678 44.56 -33.40 14.94
C ARG A 678 43.88 -33.45 13.57
N SER A 679 42.90 -34.34 13.39
CA SER A 679 42.11 -34.46 12.15
C SER A 679 41.29 -33.20 11.86
N ALA A 680 40.63 -32.62 12.88
CA ALA A 680 39.89 -31.36 12.73
C ALA A 680 40.82 -30.19 12.34
N LEU A 681 42.00 -30.07 12.96
CA LEU A 681 42.99 -29.05 12.62
C LEU A 681 43.57 -29.24 11.21
N ALA A 682 43.80 -30.49 10.77
CA ALA A 682 44.26 -30.78 9.41
C ALA A 682 43.24 -30.32 8.35
N LEU A 683 41.96 -30.69 8.50
CA LEU A 683 40.87 -30.25 7.62
C LEU A 683 40.67 -28.73 7.59
N VAL A 684 40.88 -28.05 8.72
CA VAL A 684 40.78 -26.59 8.82
C VAL A 684 41.98 -25.88 8.18
N ARG A 685 43.16 -26.51 8.14
CA ARG A 685 44.35 -25.99 7.44
C ARG A 685 44.26 -26.20 5.93
N SER A 686 43.88 -27.38 5.44
CA SER A 686 43.75 -27.62 3.99
C SER A 686 42.69 -26.74 3.32
N HIS A 687 41.59 -26.42 4.03
CA HIS A 687 40.60 -25.43 3.58
C HIS A 687 41.09 -23.96 3.59
N GLY A 688 42.30 -23.69 4.07
CA GLY A 688 42.91 -22.35 4.05
C GLY A 688 43.50 -21.98 2.69
N ASP A 689 44.09 -22.96 2.00
CA ASP A 689 45.02 -22.73 0.88
C ASP A 689 44.48 -23.20 -0.49
N GLU A 690 43.26 -23.76 -0.56
CA GLU A 690 42.64 -24.25 -1.80
C GLU A 690 42.43 -23.10 -2.83
N PRO A 691 43.13 -23.10 -3.99
CA PRO A 691 43.04 -22.01 -4.94
C PRO A 691 41.70 -22.00 -5.67
N ARG A 692 41.14 -20.81 -5.88
CA ARG A 692 39.93 -20.66 -6.72
C ARG A 692 40.29 -20.83 -8.19
N THR A 693 39.71 -21.84 -8.83
CA THR A 693 39.83 -22.11 -10.27
C THR A 693 39.47 -20.89 -11.14
N PRO A 694 40.06 -20.78 -12.34
CA PRO A 694 40.74 -19.53 -12.69
C PRO A 694 39.83 -18.40 -13.20
N ALA A 695 40.38 -17.19 -13.18
CA ALA A 695 39.98 -16.19 -14.16
C ALA A 695 40.41 -16.66 -15.56
N THR A 696 39.60 -16.40 -16.57
CA THR A 696 40.01 -16.55 -17.98
C THR A 696 41.30 -15.78 -18.23
N ALA A 697 42.27 -16.41 -18.88
CA ALA A 697 43.58 -15.83 -19.15
C ALA A 697 43.49 -14.74 -20.22
N ASP A 698 43.12 -13.53 -19.81
CA ASP A 698 43.45 -12.31 -20.55
C ASP A 698 43.53 -11.10 -19.61
N GLY A 699 44.47 -10.19 -19.89
CA GLY A 699 44.95 -9.18 -18.93
C GLY A 699 43.96 -8.05 -18.60
N HIS A 700 42.83 -7.97 -19.32
CA HIS A 700 41.90 -6.85 -19.25
C HIS A 700 40.57 -7.21 -18.59
N ARG A 701 40.39 -6.68 -17.36
CA ARG A 701 39.15 -6.77 -16.60
C ARG A 701 38.03 -5.99 -17.30
N ARG A 702 37.25 -6.68 -18.14
CA ARG A 702 36.10 -6.15 -18.92
C ARG A 702 35.25 -5.20 -18.06
N ARG A 703 34.96 -4.00 -18.60
CA ARG A 703 34.19 -2.97 -17.87
C ARG A 703 32.75 -3.45 -17.64
N ARG A 704 32.15 -3.10 -16.51
CA ARG A 704 30.82 -3.61 -16.12
C ARG A 704 29.72 -2.67 -16.55
N VAL A 705 28.73 -3.18 -17.26
CA VAL A 705 27.56 -2.44 -17.69
C VAL A 705 26.31 -3.03 -17.03
N VAL A 706 25.57 -2.21 -16.29
CA VAL A 706 24.32 -2.63 -15.65
C VAL A 706 23.14 -2.04 -16.41
N ILE A 707 22.14 -2.87 -16.72
CA ILE A 707 20.92 -2.45 -17.41
C ILE A 707 19.74 -2.69 -16.46
N SER A 708 19.05 -1.64 -16.03
CA SER A 708 17.86 -1.78 -15.19
C SER A 708 16.57 -1.56 -15.97
N ILE A 709 15.71 -2.58 -15.99
CA ILE A 709 14.39 -2.57 -16.60
C ILE A 709 13.42 -3.31 -15.67
N PHE A 710 12.21 -2.77 -15.46
CA PHE A 710 11.23 -3.43 -14.58
C PHE A 710 10.69 -4.73 -15.16
N ASP A 711 10.54 -4.79 -16.48
CA ASP A 711 9.90 -5.90 -17.17
C ASP A 711 10.87 -7.04 -17.52
N ASP A 712 10.33 -8.23 -17.77
CA ASP A 712 11.07 -9.44 -18.15
C ASP A 712 10.12 -10.45 -18.83
N PHE A 713 10.62 -11.28 -19.74
CA PHE A 713 9.84 -12.36 -20.37
C PHE A 713 9.24 -13.36 -19.35
N GLY A 714 9.89 -13.54 -18.20
CA GLY A 714 9.39 -14.34 -17.08
C GLY A 714 8.25 -13.70 -16.27
N ASN A 715 7.91 -12.43 -16.54
CA ASN A 715 6.81 -11.73 -15.92
C ASN A 715 5.46 -12.12 -16.57
N PRO A 716 4.43 -12.46 -15.79
CA PRO A 716 3.10 -12.77 -16.34
C PRO A 716 2.14 -11.56 -16.35
N HIS A 717 2.54 -10.38 -15.87
CA HIS A 717 1.69 -9.17 -15.82
C HIS A 717 2.07 -8.11 -16.86
N TYR A 718 3.29 -8.18 -17.35
CA TYR A 718 3.85 -7.34 -18.40
C TYR A 718 4.74 -8.24 -19.25
N ARG A 719 4.66 -8.05 -20.57
CA ARG A 719 5.47 -8.71 -21.61
C ARG A 719 5.60 -7.73 -22.77
N GLY A 720 6.32 -6.63 -22.54
CA GLY A 720 6.47 -5.55 -23.49
C GLY A 720 7.65 -5.73 -24.44
N GLY A 721 7.55 -5.18 -25.65
CA GLY A 721 8.65 -5.15 -26.62
C GLY A 721 9.93 -4.50 -26.08
N GLY A 722 9.83 -3.56 -25.14
CA GLY A 722 10.99 -2.96 -24.47
C GLY A 722 11.88 -3.96 -23.70
N ALA A 723 11.29 -5.03 -23.15
CA ALA A 723 12.07 -6.12 -22.56
C ALA A 723 12.87 -6.90 -23.61
N ALA A 724 12.29 -7.12 -24.79
CA ALA A 724 12.98 -7.75 -25.92
C ALA A 724 14.12 -6.87 -26.46
N VAL A 725 13.86 -5.57 -26.61
CA VAL A 725 14.86 -4.56 -27.02
C VAL A 725 16.03 -4.53 -26.04
N MET A 726 15.76 -4.47 -24.73
CA MET A 726 16.82 -4.44 -23.72
C MET A 726 17.57 -5.78 -23.60
N GLU A 727 16.96 -6.94 -23.84
CA GLU A 727 17.71 -8.21 -23.94
C GLU A 727 18.59 -8.24 -25.21
N ARG A 728 18.13 -7.72 -26.35
CA ARG A 728 18.96 -7.59 -27.58
C ARG A 728 20.17 -6.68 -27.36
N VAL A 729 19.96 -5.49 -26.79
CA VAL A 729 21.05 -4.56 -26.43
C VAL A 729 22.02 -5.19 -25.43
N ALA A 730 21.51 -5.89 -24.41
CA ALA A 730 22.35 -6.60 -23.45
C ALA A 730 23.25 -7.65 -24.13
N ARG A 731 22.70 -8.48 -25.04
CA ARG A 731 23.49 -9.50 -25.77
C ARG A 731 24.59 -8.91 -26.62
N ARG A 732 24.36 -7.77 -27.31
CA ARG A 732 25.42 -7.10 -28.10
C ARG A 732 26.51 -6.54 -27.20
N LEU A 733 26.15 -5.93 -26.07
CA LEU A 733 27.11 -5.36 -25.12
C LEU A 733 27.93 -6.44 -24.38
N ASP A 734 27.37 -7.62 -24.14
CA ASP A 734 28.07 -8.72 -23.46
C ASP A 734 29.22 -9.34 -24.29
N GLN A 735 29.34 -8.95 -25.57
CA GLN A 735 30.48 -9.26 -26.44
C GLN A 735 31.73 -8.44 -26.08
N ASP A 736 31.59 -7.27 -25.44
CA ASP A 736 32.70 -6.39 -25.04
C ASP A 736 32.79 -6.20 -23.51
N TYR A 737 31.65 -6.19 -22.83
CA TYR A 737 31.46 -5.78 -21.44
C TYR A 737 30.99 -6.93 -20.54
N ASP A 738 31.13 -6.80 -19.21
CA ASP A 738 30.47 -7.68 -18.24
C ASP A 738 29.05 -7.16 -17.97
N VAL A 739 28.03 -7.73 -18.63
CA VAL A 739 26.66 -7.19 -18.58
C VAL A 739 25.86 -7.82 -17.43
N THR A 740 25.09 -6.99 -16.71
CA THR A 740 24.14 -7.46 -15.68
C THR A 740 22.80 -6.76 -15.80
N ILE A 741 21.72 -7.52 -16.01
CA ILE A 741 20.35 -7.01 -16.07
C ILE A 741 19.75 -7.02 -14.65
N VAL A 742 19.26 -5.87 -14.17
CA VAL A 742 18.51 -5.72 -12.93
C VAL A 742 17.02 -5.63 -13.27
N THR A 743 16.21 -6.60 -12.85
CA THR A 743 14.78 -6.68 -13.19
C THR A 743 13.91 -7.19 -12.04
N ALA A 744 12.60 -6.96 -12.13
CA ALA A 744 11.64 -7.20 -11.04
C ALA A 744 10.96 -8.57 -11.15
N ALA A 745 10.98 -9.35 -10.07
CA ALA A 745 10.35 -10.68 -10.02
C ALA A 745 9.68 -10.99 -8.67
N ARG A 746 9.07 -12.18 -8.58
CA ARG A 746 8.47 -12.72 -7.34
C ARG A 746 9.50 -13.39 -6.41
N HIS A 747 10.74 -13.51 -6.84
CA HIS A 747 11.87 -14.07 -6.11
C HIS A 747 13.08 -13.13 -6.17
N GLY A 748 13.96 -13.20 -5.16
CA GLY A 748 15.19 -12.43 -5.12
C GLY A 748 16.41 -13.30 -5.40
N GLY A 749 17.44 -12.73 -6.03
CA GLY A 749 18.73 -13.38 -6.25
C GLY A 749 19.23 -13.28 -7.69
N THR A 750 20.49 -13.66 -7.90
CA THR A 750 21.12 -13.64 -9.23
C THR A 750 21.00 -15.00 -9.91
N ARG A 751 20.74 -15.03 -11.22
CA ARG A 751 20.75 -16.23 -12.08
C ARG A 751 21.34 -15.87 -13.45
N THR A 752 21.81 -16.86 -14.19
CA THR A 752 22.18 -16.69 -15.61
C THR A 752 21.04 -17.18 -16.50
N ARG A 753 20.73 -16.46 -17.59
CA ARG A 753 19.78 -16.88 -18.64
C ARG A 753 20.33 -16.41 -19.99
N ASN A 754 20.46 -17.32 -20.96
CA ASN A 754 20.96 -17.01 -22.31
C ASN A 754 22.35 -16.29 -22.27
N GLY A 755 23.29 -16.81 -21.48
CA GLY A 755 24.59 -16.20 -21.19
C GLY A 755 24.55 -15.04 -20.19
N LEU A 756 23.54 -14.16 -20.31
CA LEU A 756 23.41 -12.93 -19.53
C LEU A 756 23.11 -13.15 -18.04
N ARG A 757 23.67 -12.27 -17.20
CA ARG A 757 23.48 -12.27 -15.74
C ARG A 757 22.26 -11.44 -15.33
N TYR A 758 21.25 -12.09 -14.77
CA TYR A 758 20.03 -11.44 -14.24
C TYR A 758 20.06 -11.34 -12.72
N HIS A 759 19.92 -10.12 -12.19
CA HIS A 759 19.71 -9.86 -10.77
C HIS A 759 18.23 -9.53 -10.49
N TYR A 760 17.52 -10.48 -9.90
CA TYR A 760 16.09 -10.37 -9.65
C TYR A 760 15.79 -9.66 -8.33
N VAL A 761 14.98 -8.61 -8.40
CA VAL A 761 14.49 -7.82 -7.26
C VAL A 761 13.10 -8.34 -6.85
N PRO A 762 12.86 -8.77 -5.59
CA PRO A 762 11.68 -9.57 -5.18
C PRO A 762 10.33 -8.80 -5.07
N VAL A 763 10.16 -7.70 -5.80
CA VAL A 763 9.08 -6.71 -5.60
C VAL A 763 7.75 -7.04 -6.31
N CYS A 764 7.73 -7.90 -7.33
CA CYS A 764 6.49 -8.30 -8.03
C CYS A 764 5.55 -9.17 -7.18
N ARG A 765 5.87 -9.39 -5.90
CA ARG A 765 4.94 -9.90 -4.88
C ARG A 765 3.84 -8.90 -4.51
N ALA A 766 4.11 -7.60 -4.62
CA ALA A 766 3.13 -6.54 -4.35
C ALA A 766 2.08 -6.36 -5.47
N GLY A 767 2.14 -7.17 -6.53
CA GLY A 767 1.33 -6.99 -7.74
C GLY A 767 1.95 -5.94 -8.70
N PRO A 768 1.31 -5.72 -9.87
CA PRO A 768 1.92 -4.97 -10.97
C PRO A 768 2.33 -3.53 -10.61
N ARG A 769 1.39 -2.67 -10.20
CA ARG A 769 1.65 -1.24 -9.97
C ARG A 769 2.49 -0.95 -8.73
N ALA A 770 2.27 -1.68 -7.63
CA ALA A 770 3.08 -1.54 -6.42
C ALA A 770 4.47 -2.17 -6.60
N GLY A 771 4.59 -3.22 -7.43
CA GLY A 771 5.88 -3.76 -7.87
C GLY A 771 6.70 -2.73 -8.63
N GLN A 772 6.09 -1.96 -9.55
CA GLN A 772 6.76 -0.86 -10.25
C GLN A 772 7.29 0.21 -9.29
N LEU A 773 6.45 0.68 -8.35
CA LEU A 773 6.84 1.67 -7.34
C LEU A 773 7.94 1.17 -6.40
N LEU A 774 7.87 -0.10 -5.96
CA LEU A 774 8.90 -0.71 -5.12
C LEU A 774 10.21 -0.97 -5.88
N PHE A 775 10.15 -1.35 -7.16
CA PHE A 775 11.34 -1.48 -8.01
C PHE A 775 12.05 -0.13 -8.11
N TRP A 776 11.32 0.91 -8.50
CA TRP A 776 11.80 2.29 -8.54
C TRP A 776 12.41 2.72 -7.19
N ALA A 777 11.72 2.48 -6.06
CA ALA A 777 12.23 2.81 -4.74
C ALA A 777 13.49 2.02 -4.35
N THR A 778 13.73 0.83 -4.91
CA THR A 778 14.97 0.06 -4.68
C THR A 778 16.13 0.49 -5.58
N LEU A 779 15.90 1.08 -6.76
CA LEU A 779 16.97 1.44 -7.70
C LEU A 779 18.06 2.37 -7.10
N PRO A 780 17.73 3.45 -6.37
CA PRO A 780 18.70 4.27 -5.62
C PRO A 780 19.60 3.52 -4.62
N PHE A 781 19.13 2.39 -4.08
CA PHE A 781 19.92 1.54 -3.17
C PHE A 781 20.67 0.43 -3.91
N LEU A 782 20.16 -0.03 -5.05
CA LEU A 782 20.80 -1.04 -5.90
C LEU A 782 21.99 -0.45 -6.67
N VAL A 783 21.88 0.78 -7.20
CA VAL A 783 23.00 1.45 -7.89
C VAL A 783 24.23 1.61 -6.97
N ARG A 784 24.01 1.83 -5.67
CA ARG A 784 25.07 1.93 -4.65
C ARG A 784 25.61 0.58 -4.17
N ARG A 785 25.05 -0.55 -4.61
CA ARG A 785 25.40 -1.91 -4.15
C ARG A 785 25.84 -2.85 -5.27
N VAL A 786 25.35 -2.66 -6.49
CA VAL A 786 25.74 -3.44 -7.68
C VAL A 786 26.96 -2.76 -8.32
N PRO A 787 28.14 -3.40 -8.36
CA PRO A 787 29.33 -2.80 -8.95
C PRO A 787 29.16 -2.60 -10.47
N HIS A 788 29.28 -1.36 -10.92
CA HIS A 788 29.09 -0.95 -12.30
C HIS A 788 30.14 0.10 -12.68
N ASP A 789 30.40 0.20 -13.98
CA ASP A 789 31.24 1.25 -14.57
C ASP A 789 30.42 2.19 -15.47
N LEU A 790 29.30 1.69 -16.02
CA LEU A 790 28.20 2.48 -16.61
C LEU A 790 26.85 1.82 -16.28
N TRP A 791 25.77 2.61 -16.20
CA TRP A 791 24.41 2.13 -15.98
C TRP A 791 23.45 2.61 -17.09
N LEU A 792 22.71 1.71 -17.74
CA LEU A 792 21.57 2.04 -18.61
C LEU A 792 20.27 1.86 -17.83
N GLU A 793 19.43 2.89 -17.82
CA GLU A 793 18.14 2.87 -17.12
C GLU A 793 16.98 2.93 -18.11
N SER A 794 16.26 1.82 -18.28
CA SER A 794 15.01 1.78 -19.05
C SER A 794 13.89 2.42 -18.23
N PHE A 795 13.49 3.62 -18.61
CA PHE A 795 12.45 4.38 -17.91
C PHE A 795 11.13 3.60 -17.89
N THR A 796 10.56 3.40 -16.71
CA THR A 796 9.40 2.53 -16.49
C THR A 796 8.28 3.28 -15.76
N PRO A 797 7.04 3.34 -16.29
CA PRO A 797 5.91 3.91 -15.57
C PRO A 797 5.69 3.26 -14.18
N PRO A 798 5.18 4.01 -13.18
CA PRO A 798 4.50 5.30 -13.31
C PRO A 798 5.41 6.54 -13.30
N LEU A 799 6.70 6.42 -13.00
CA LEU A 799 7.66 7.53 -12.92
C LEU A 799 8.63 7.48 -14.09
N GLY A 800 8.76 8.58 -14.83
CA GLY A 800 9.65 8.64 -16.01
C GLY A 800 11.14 8.53 -15.72
N THR A 801 11.59 8.50 -14.45
CA THR A 801 13.02 8.41 -14.08
C THR A 801 13.22 7.84 -12.66
N GLY A 802 14.24 7.00 -12.49
CA GLY A 802 14.77 6.48 -11.22
C GLY A 802 15.64 7.46 -10.43
N PHE A 803 15.93 8.65 -10.97
CA PHE A 803 16.83 9.67 -10.41
C PHE A 803 18.27 9.15 -10.16
N LEU A 804 18.68 8.06 -10.82
CA LEU A 804 19.96 7.38 -10.58
C LEU A 804 21.22 8.27 -10.61
N PRO A 805 21.32 9.32 -11.45
CA PRO A 805 22.45 10.27 -11.41
C PRO A 805 22.67 10.99 -10.06
N LEU A 806 21.66 11.05 -9.17
CA LEU A 806 21.80 11.57 -7.80
C LEU A 806 22.41 10.55 -6.82
N PHE A 807 22.49 9.28 -7.21
CA PHE A 807 22.85 8.18 -6.32
C PHE A 807 24.18 7.50 -6.67
N THR A 808 24.73 7.72 -7.87
CA THR A 808 26.08 7.26 -8.31
C THR A 808 26.89 8.40 -8.93
N ARG A 809 28.22 8.28 -8.95
CA ARG A 809 29.14 9.17 -9.69
C ARG A 809 29.59 8.58 -11.05
N LYS A 810 29.20 7.34 -11.35
CA LYS A 810 29.43 6.71 -12.66
C LYS A 810 28.43 7.23 -13.70
N PRO A 811 28.74 7.21 -15.01
CA PRO A 811 27.80 7.60 -16.04
C PRO A 811 26.52 6.76 -16.00
N VAL A 812 25.39 7.44 -16.18
CA VAL A 812 24.05 6.85 -16.32
C VAL A 812 23.43 7.34 -17.63
N ILE A 813 23.04 6.41 -18.49
CA ILE A 813 22.27 6.66 -19.71
C ILE A 813 20.80 6.38 -19.40
N GLY A 814 19.93 7.37 -19.57
CA GLY A 814 18.49 7.16 -19.54
C GLY A 814 17.99 6.63 -20.88
N VAL A 815 17.04 5.70 -20.89
CA VAL A 815 16.44 5.15 -22.11
C VAL A 815 14.92 5.30 -22.01
N ASP A 816 14.36 6.29 -22.70
CA ASP A 816 12.92 6.51 -22.74
C ASP A 816 12.26 5.70 -23.86
N GLN A 817 11.62 4.60 -23.47
CA GLN A 817 10.80 3.77 -24.34
C GLN A 817 9.29 3.94 -24.07
N GLY A 818 8.92 4.86 -23.17
CA GLY A 818 7.56 5.07 -22.67
C GLY A 818 6.91 6.37 -23.16
N GLY A 819 7.70 7.43 -23.36
CA GLY A 819 7.29 8.71 -23.91
C GLY A 819 6.05 9.32 -23.23
N GLY A 820 5.28 10.08 -24.00
CA GLY A 820 4.05 10.74 -23.53
C GLY A 820 2.96 9.79 -22.99
N ALA A 821 3.03 8.48 -23.27
CA ALA A 821 2.05 7.48 -22.85
C ALA A 821 1.87 7.45 -21.32
N ILE A 822 2.98 7.61 -20.59
CA ILE A 822 3.01 7.58 -19.13
C ILE A 822 2.12 8.69 -18.57
N ARG A 823 2.25 9.92 -19.10
CA ARG A 823 1.50 11.11 -18.66
C ARG A 823 -0.01 10.98 -18.89
N GLN A 824 -0.43 10.34 -19.98
CA GLN A 824 -1.86 10.08 -20.23
C GLN A 824 -2.41 8.91 -19.39
N LYS A 825 -1.65 7.81 -19.23
CA LYS A 825 -2.11 6.60 -18.51
C LYS A 825 -2.12 6.79 -16.98
N TYR A 826 -1.25 7.64 -16.44
CA TYR A 826 -1.07 7.89 -15.01
C TYR A 826 -1.37 9.36 -14.64
N ARG A 827 -2.59 9.82 -14.95
CA ARG A 827 -3.20 11.16 -14.72
C ARG A 827 -3.15 11.75 -13.27
N PHE A 828 -2.30 11.25 -12.36
CA PHE A 828 -2.25 11.63 -10.94
C PHE A 828 -0.87 12.09 -10.45
N LEU A 829 0.17 12.13 -11.30
CA LEU A 829 1.49 12.64 -10.93
C LEU A 829 1.64 14.13 -11.31
N PRO A 830 2.21 14.98 -10.42
CA PRO A 830 2.51 16.37 -10.76
C PRO A 830 3.67 16.42 -11.76
N SER A 831 3.48 17.14 -12.86
CA SER A 831 4.44 17.25 -13.97
C SER A 831 5.80 17.87 -13.61
N GLY A 832 5.95 18.40 -12.39
CA GLY A 832 7.22 18.89 -11.87
C GLY A 832 8.22 17.77 -11.56
N ALA A 833 7.78 16.64 -11.00
CA ALA A 833 8.68 15.56 -10.59
C ALA A 833 9.35 14.86 -11.80
N GLU A 834 8.58 14.58 -12.85
CA GLU A 834 9.05 14.02 -14.12
C GLU A 834 10.04 14.98 -14.80
N ARG A 835 9.72 16.29 -14.86
CA ARG A 835 10.61 17.32 -15.41
C ARG A 835 11.91 17.48 -14.60
N ALA A 836 11.83 17.40 -13.26
CA ALA A 836 13.00 17.45 -12.40
C ALA A 836 13.90 16.22 -12.60
N GLY A 837 13.31 15.03 -12.70
CA GLY A 837 14.04 13.78 -12.90
C GLY A 837 14.86 13.76 -14.20
N VAL A 838 14.21 14.02 -15.34
CA VAL A 838 14.86 14.00 -16.67
C VAL A 838 16.05 14.96 -16.75
N ARG A 839 15.98 16.11 -16.05
CA ARG A 839 17.05 17.12 -15.99
C ARG A 839 18.37 16.67 -15.33
N HIS A 840 18.38 15.52 -14.65
CA HIS A 840 19.59 14.99 -14.01
C HIS A 840 20.40 14.03 -14.91
N TYR A 841 19.84 13.59 -16.05
CA TYR A 841 20.50 12.68 -16.98
C TYR A 841 21.25 13.49 -18.05
N ARG A 842 22.55 13.25 -18.20
CA ARG A 842 23.38 13.90 -19.25
C ARG A 842 23.29 13.22 -20.61
N GLN A 843 22.92 11.94 -20.63
CA GLN A 843 22.82 11.11 -21.82
C GLN A 843 21.44 10.45 -21.81
N ILE A 844 20.62 10.69 -22.83
CA ILE A 844 19.26 10.16 -22.94
C ILE A 844 19.08 9.56 -24.34
N VAL A 845 18.62 8.31 -24.41
CA VAL A 845 18.19 7.65 -25.64
C VAL A 845 16.67 7.72 -25.75
N VAL A 846 16.19 8.04 -26.95
CA VAL A 846 14.76 8.06 -27.34
C VAL A 846 14.58 7.29 -28.66
N LEU A 847 13.35 6.96 -29.02
CA LEU A 847 13.06 6.10 -30.17
C LEU A 847 12.67 6.85 -31.46
N ASN A 848 12.35 8.14 -31.38
CA ASN A 848 11.91 8.99 -32.50
C ASN A 848 12.23 10.47 -32.23
N GLU A 849 12.23 11.29 -33.29
CA GLU A 849 12.56 12.73 -33.19
C GLU A 849 11.52 13.57 -32.39
N PRO A 850 10.19 13.35 -32.47
CA PRO A 850 9.23 14.03 -31.59
C PRO A 850 9.46 13.82 -30.08
N ASP A 851 9.84 12.62 -29.66
CA ASP A 851 10.31 12.35 -28.28
C ASP A 851 11.65 13.04 -28.01
N ALA A 852 12.55 13.11 -29.00
CA ALA A 852 13.81 13.84 -28.88
C ALA A 852 13.61 15.33 -28.63
N GLU A 853 12.74 15.99 -29.39
CA GLU A 853 12.36 17.37 -29.15
C GLU A 853 11.70 17.56 -27.76
N GLU A 854 10.79 16.65 -27.36
CA GLU A 854 10.14 16.74 -26.05
C GLU A 854 11.17 16.61 -24.91
N VAL A 855 12.21 15.77 -25.06
CA VAL A 855 13.33 15.69 -24.11
C VAL A 855 14.24 16.92 -24.18
N ARG A 856 14.67 17.38 -25.36
CA ARG A 856 15.53 18.57 -25.53
C ARG A 856 14.88 19.82 -24.90
N ARG A 857 13.58 20.04 -25.13
CA ARG A 857 12.79 21.13 -24.50
C ARG A 857 12.73 21.02 -22.96
N ARG A 858 12.74 19.81 -22.40
CA ARG A 858 12.66 19.58 -20.95
C ARG A 858 14.04 19.65 -20.26
N SER A 859 15.08 19.16 -20.93
CA SER A 859 16.47 19.09 -20.44
C SER A 859 17.47 19.55 -21.51
N PRO A 860 17.69 20.87 -21.68
CA PRO A 860 18.63 21.41 -22.66
C PRO A 860 20.12 21.07 -22.41
N ARG A 861 20.43 20.41 -21.28
CA ARG A 861 21.78 19.96 -20.89
C ARG A 861 22.02 18.46 -21.12
N ALA A 862 21.03 17.74 -21.67
CA ALA A 862 21.17 16.34 -22.03
C ALA A 862 21.56 16.22 -23.52
N ALA A 863 22.56 15.40 -23.82
CA ALA A 863 22.73 14.87 -25.16
C ALA A 863 21.62 13.84 -25.41
N VAL A 864 20.83 14.07 -26.47
CA VAL A 864 19.63 13.28 -26.78
C VAL A 864 19.86 12.50 -28.08
N HIS A 865 19.92 11.18 -27.95
CA HIS A 865 20.24 10.25 -29.03
C HIS A 865 18.96 9.56 -29.51
N VAL A 866 18.57 9.78 -30.76
CA VAL A 866 17.51 8.97 -31.39
C VAL A 866 18.12 7.64 -31.81
N ILE A 867 17.74 6.54 -31.15
CA ILE A 867 18.10 5.18 -31.57
C ILE A 867 16.80 4.38 -31.72
N GLU A 868 16.38 4.26 -32.98
CA GLU A 868 15.21 3.53 -33.43
C GLU A 868 15.29 2.04 -33.08
N ASN A 869 14.14 1.36 -32.98
CA ASN A 869 14.13 -0.08 -32.74
C ASN A 869 14.55 -0.85 -34.00
N GLY A 870 15.19 -2.00 -33.79
CA GLY A 870 15.50 -2.95 -34.85
C GLY A 870 14.44 -4.03 -35.06
N VAL A 871 14.57 -4.75 -36.17
CA VAL A 871 13.90 -6.03 -36.47
C VAL A 871 14.94 -7.05 -36.98
N ASP A 872 14.59 -8.34 -36.91
CA ASP A 872 15.35 -9.41 -37.55
C ASP A 872 15.08 -9.40 -39.07
N PRO A 873 16.12 -9.34 -39.93
CA PRO A 873 15.94 -9.44 -41.38
C PRO A 873 15.22 -10.73 -41.77
N ARG A 874 14.26 -10.63 -42.69
CA ARG A 874 13.51 -11.78 -43.23
C ARG A 874 13.90 -12.02 -44.67
N HIS A 875 13.90 -13.29 -45.07
CA HIS A 875 13.96 -13.70 -46.47
C HIS A 875 12.55 -14.13 -46.85
N THR A 876 11.74 -13.14 -47.24
CA THR A 876 10.36 -13.31 -47.72
C THR A 876 10.38 -13.13 -49.24
N ASP A 877 9.67 -13.97 -49.99
CA ASP A 877 9.66 -13.85 -51.44
C ASP A 877 8.94 -12.55 -51.84
N ARG A 878 9.46 -11.88 -52.87
CA ARG A 878 8.85 -10.69 -53.46
C ARG A 878 7.45 -10.96 -54.01
N SER A 879 7.13 -12.21 -54.34
CA SER A 879 5.78 -12.62 -54.71
C SER A 879 4.77 -12.47 -53.55
N GLU A 880 5.20 -12.66 -52.30
CA GLU A 880 4.36 -12.63 -51.09
C GLU A 880 4.12 -11.21 -50.53
N PHE A 881 4.79 -10.20 -51.06
CA PHE A 881 4.64 -8.82 -50.55
C PHE A 881 3.24 -8.30 -50.86
N GLY A 882 2.48 -7.91 -49.82
CA GLY A 882 1.10 -7.41 -49.94
C GLY A 882 0.02 -8.43 -50.34
N THR A 883 0.38 -9.70 -50.59
CA THR A 883 -0.61 -10.78 -50.66
C THR A 883 -1.04 -11.18 -49.25
N GLY A 884 -2.14 -11.93 -49.11
CA GLY A 884 -2.56 -12.50 -47.84
C GLY A 884 -4.06 -12.75 -47.77
N THR A 885 -4.48 -13.56 -46.81
CA THR A 885 -5.87 -14.04 -46.69
C THR A 885 -6.64 -13.37 -45.54
N HIS A 886 -5.98 -12.56 -44.71
CA HIS A 886 -6.59 -11.87 -43.58
C HIS A 886 -6.00 -10.49 -43.31
N ILE A 887 -6.75 -9.66 -42.60
CA ILE A 887 -6.27 -8.43 -41.96
C ILE A 887 -5.70 -8.81 -40.59
N THR A 888 -4.61 -8.19 -40.13
CA THR A 888 -4.05 -8.47 -38.79
C THR A 888 -4.05 -7.26 -37.87
N TRP A 889 -4.46 -7.46 -36.63
CA TRP A 889 -4.03 -6.64 -35.50
C TRP A 889 -3.15 -7.47 -34.57
N LEU A 890 -2.00 -6.92 -34.15
CA LEU A 890 -1.04 -7.59 -33.29
C LEU A 890 -0.60 -6.67 -32.14
N GLY A 891 -0.57 -7.19 -30.91
CA GLY A 891 -0.02 -6.44 -29.77
C GLY A 891 -0.44 -6.97 -28.40
N ARG A 892 -0.21 -6.14 -27.37
CA ARG A 892 -0.75 -6.38 -26.01
C ARG A 892 -2.16 -5.80 -25.93
N ILE A 893 -3.15 -6.58 -25.48
CA ILE A 893 -4.53 -6.10 -25.33
C ILE A 893 -4.55 -4.99 -24.27
N ASP A 894 -4.95 -3.80 -24.71
CA ASP A 894 -5.11 -2.57 -23.95
C ASP A 894 -6.09 -1.72 -24.74
N ILE A 895 -7.39 -2.05 -24.61
CA ILE A 895 -8.43 -1.69 -25.57
C ILE A 895 -8.32 -0.21 -25.92
N ARG A 896 -8.33 0.65 -24.89
CA ARG A 896 -8.29 2.11 -25.06
C ARG A 896 -6.99 2.66 -25.65
N ILE A 897 -5.82 2.13 -25.31
CA ILE A 897 -4.54 2.71 -25.80
C ILE A 897 -4.20 2.20 -27.20
N LYS A 898 -4.53 0.94 -27.50
CA LYS A 898 -4.32 0.34 -28.82
C LYS A 898 -5.50 0.49 -29.78
N GLY A 899 -6.61 1.05 -29.29
CA GLY A 899 -7.79 1.41 -30.07
C GLY A 899 -8.52 0.21 -30.69
N LEU A 900 -8.55 -0.93 -30.00
CA LEU A 900 -9.24 -2.10 -30.54
C LEU A 900 -10.74 -1.85 -30.70
N GLU A 901 -11.36 -1.00 -29.86
CA GLU A 901 -12.76 -0.62 -30.08
C GLU A 901 -12.94 0.19 -31.38
N LEU A 902 -11.98 1.06 -31.72
CA LEU A 902 -12.00 1.81 -32.98
C LEU A 902 -11.73 0.91 -34.20
N LEU A 903 -10.97 -0.17 -34.02
CA LEU A 903 -10.73 -1.15 -35.08
C LEU A 903 -12.00 -1.94 -35.41
N LEU A 904 -12.68 -2.44 -34.38
CA LEU A 904 -13.88 -3.28 -34.53
C LEU A 904 -15.05 -2.46 -35.09
N GLU A 905 -15.16 -1.19 -34.69
CA GLU A 905 -16.09 -0.21 -35.26
C GLU A 905 -15.76 0.07 -36.74
N ALA A 906 -14.51 0.37 -37.09
CA ALA A 906 -14.09 0.60 -38.48
C ALA A 906 -14.21 -0.65 -39.37
N TYR A 907 -13.95 -1.83 -38.83
CA TYR A 907 -14.06 -3.10 -39.56
C TYR A 907 -15.51 -3.43 -39.94
N GLN A 908 -16.46 -3.23 -39.01
CA GLN A 908 -17.89 -3.37 -39.30
C GLN A 908 -18.35 -2.37 -40.38
N LEU A 909 -17.99 -1.10 -40.23
CA LEU A 909 -18.31 -0.06 -41.22
C LEU A 909 -17.68 -0.31 -42.61
N ALA A 910 -16.56 -1.03 -42.68
CA ALA A 910 -15.88 -1.37 -43.92
C ALA A 910 -16.40 -2.66 -44.59
N ALA A 911 -17.04 -3.55 -43.83
CA ALA A 911 -17.54 -4.87 -44.24
C ALA A 911 -16.64 -5.63 -45.24
N PRO A 912 -15.32 -5.80 -44.98
CA PRO A 912 -14.41 -6.40 -45.94
C PRO A 912 -14.59 -7.91 -46.04
N ALA A 913 -14.31 -8.48 -47.22
CA ALA A 913 -14.30 -9.93 -47.44
C ALA A 913 -13.08 -10.64 -46.81
N LEU A 914 -12.10 -9.90 -46.27
CA LEU A 914 -10.93 -10.45 -45.59
C LEU A 914 -11.15 -10.47 -44.07
N PRO A 915 -11.09 -11.65 -43.41
CA PRO A 915 -11.29 -11.75 -41.95
C PRO A 915 -10.25 -10.96 -41.16
N LEU A 916 -10.62 -10.47 -39.98
CA LEU A 916 -9.72 -9.78 -39.05
C LEU A 916 -9.20 -10.73 -37.97
N LEU A 917 -7.91 -11.01 -37.99
CA LEU A 917 -7.23 -11.79 -36.96
C LEU A 917 -6.59 -10.87 -35.92
N VAL A 918 -7.13 -10.94 -34.70
CA VAL A 918 -6.65 -10.19 -33.53
C VAL A 918 -5.70 -11.11 -32.74
N ALA A 919 -4.44 -10.73 -32.58
CA ALA A 919 -3.43 -11.52 -31.89
C ALA A 919 -2.80 -10.76 -30.72
N GLY A 920 -2.88 -11.33 -29.53
CA GLY A 920 -2.42 -10.68 -28.31
C GLY A 920 -2.96 -11.28 -27.01
N SER A 921 -2.36 -10.86 -25.90
CA SER A 921 -2.86 -11.10 -24.54
C SER A 921 -2.80 -9.82 -23.71
N GLY A 922 -3.57 -9.77 -22.64
CA GLY A 922 -3.80 -8.57 -21.84
C GLY A 922 -3.78 -8.85 -20.34
N THR A 923 -4.69 -8.18 -19.63
CA THR A 923 -5.13 -8.65 -18.32
C THR A 923 -6.50 -9.29 -18.50
N ALA A 924 -6.88 -10.23 -17.65
CA ALA A 924 -8.18 -10.90 -17.74
C ALA A 924 -9.40 -9.95 -17.70
N ALA A 925 -9.23 -8.67 -17.32
CA ALA A 925 -10.29 -7.64 -17.41
C ALA A 925 -10.32 -6.89 -18.75
N GLU A 926 -9.19 -6.79 -19.45
CA GLU A 926 -9.11 -6.30 -20.84
C GLU A 926 -9.52 -7.42 -21.81
N GLU A 927 -9.15 -8.66 -21.53
CA GLU A 927 -9.54 -9.86 -22.31
C GLU A 927 -11.05 -10.08 -22.24
N ARG A 928 -11.66 -10.08 -21.05
CA ARG A 928 -13.14 -9.99 -20.89
C ARG A 928 -13.78 -8.69 -21.40
N LYS A 929 -13.02 -7.71 -21.88
CA LYS A 929 -13.58 -6.58 -22.65
C LYS A 929 -13.47 -6.86 -24.14
N LEU A 930 -12.37 -7.45 -24.60
CA LEU A 930 -12.21 -7.91 -25.98
C LEU A 930 -13.26 -8.94 -26.35
N GLU A 931 -13.47 -9.96 -25.52
CA GLU A 931 -14.51 -11.00 -25.69
C GLU A 931 -15.88 -10.37 -25.99
N ARG A 932 -16.39 -9.52 -25.09
CA ARG A 932 -17.67 -8.82 -25.30
C ARG A 932 -17.69 -7.88 -26.51
N LEU A 933 -16.59 -7.18 -26.80
CA LEU A 933 -16.53 -6.35 -28.00
C LEU A 933 -16.58 -7.20 -29.28
N LEU A 934 -16.09 -8.45 -29.26
CA LEU A 934 -16.21 -9.39 -30.36
C LEU A 934 -17.62 -9.99 -30.43
N ASP A 935 -18.23 -10.31 -29.29
CA ASP A 935 -19.65 -10.71 -29.20
C ASP A 935 -20.59 -9.59 -29.72
N GLU A 936 -20.16 -8.32 -29.60
CA GLU A 936 -20.82 -7.10 -30.07
C GLU A 936 -20.37 -6.68 -31.50
N THR A 937 -19.57 -7.49 -32.22
CA THR A 937 -19.01 -7.15 -33.56
C THR A 937 -19.56 -8.05 -34.66
N GLU A 938 -20.15 -7.46 -35.69
CA GLU A 938 -20.53 -8.19 -36.91
C GLU A 938 -19.32 -8.45 -37.85
N GLY A 939 -19.37 -9.56 -38.58
CA GLY A 939 -18.33 -9.99 -39.53
C GLY A 939 -17.31 -11.00 -38.97
N ASP A 940 -16.43 -11.52 -39.82
CA ASP A 940 -15.47 -12.56 -39.44
C ASP A 940 -14.26 -11.99 -38.70
N VAL A 941 -14.36 -11.90 -37.37
CA VAL A 941 -13.28 -11.44 -36.48
C VAL A 941 -12.90 -12.55 -35.49
N ARG A 942 -11.60 -12.87 -35.41
CA ARG A 942 -11.11 -13.99 -34.58
C ARG A 942 -9.97 -13.57 -33.66
N TRP A 943 -10.11 -13.79 -32.35
CA TRP A 943 -9.03 -13.59 -31.39
C TRP A 943 -8.20 -14.87 -31.21
N LEU A 944 -6.92 -14.80 -31.60
CA LEU A 944 -6.00 -15.95 -31.61
C LEU A 944 -5.27 -16.20 -30.28
N GLY A 945 -5.52 -15.37 -29.27
CA GLY A 945 -4.73 -15.34 -28.03
C GLY A 945 -3.29 -14.86 -28.26
N HIS A 946 -2.38 -15.26 -27.37
CA HIS A 946 -0.97 -14.89 -27.45
C HIS A 946 -0.22 -15.70 -28.54
N VAL A 947 0.39 -15.00 -29.50
CA VAL A 947 1.28 -15.59 -30.51
C VAL A 947 2.74 -15.16 -30.27
N SER A 948 3.68 -16.04 -30.62
CA SER A 948 5.13 -15.80 -30.54
C SER A 948 5.89 -16.75 -31.47
N GLY A 949 7.15 -16.45 -31.73
CA GLY A 949 8.02 -17.25 -32.63
C GLY A 949 7.39 -17.43 -34.01
N GLU A 950 7.59 -18.62 -34.59
CA GLU A 950 7.10 -18.99 -35.92
C GLU A 950 5.60 -18.72 -36.12
N ARG A 951 4.74 -18.92 -35.10
CA ARG A 951 3.29 -18.65 -35.21
C ARG A 951 2.98 -17.15 -35.37
N LYS A 952 3.81 -16.26 -34.83
CA LYS A 952 3.71 -14.80 -35.06
C LYS A 952 4.21 -14.45 -36.47
N ASP A 953 5.34 -15.04 -36.85
CA ASP A 953 5.99 -14.77 -38.13
C ASP A 953 5.11 -15.24 -39.31
N ARG A 954 4.47 -16.41 -39.17
CA ARG A 954 3.49 -16.94 -40.12
C ARG A 954 2.22 -16.06 -40.20
N LEU A 955 1.67 -15.65 -39.06
CA LEU A 955 0.51 -14.74 -39.01
C LEU A 955 0.76 -13.42 -39.76
N LEU A 956 2.00 -12.89 -39.71
CA LEU A 956 2.42 -11.70 -40.44
C LEU A 956 2.69 -12.00 -41.92
N ALA A 957 3.31 -13.14 -42.27
CA ALA A 957 3.54 -13.56 -43.65
C ALA A 957 2.25 -13.85 -44.43
N GLU A 958 1.21 -14.37 -43.76
CA GLU A 958 -0.11 -14.64 -44.33
C GLU A 958 -1.05 -13.41 -44.33
N SER A 959 -0.64 -12.32 -43.65
CA SER A 959 -1.42 -11.07 -43.54
C SER A 959 -1.42 -10.28 -44.84
N ALA A 960 -2.59 -9.81 -45.28
CA ALA A 960 -2.71 -8.90 -46.42
C ALA A 960 -2.19 -7.50 -46.06
N PHE A 961 -2.55 -7.00 -44.87
CA PHE A 961 -2.04 -5.76 -44.26
C PHE A 961 -2.32 -5.73 -42.76
N VAL A 962 -1.53 -4.95 -42.03
CA VAL A 962 -1.61 -4.83 -40.57
C VAL A 962 -2.23 -3.49 -40.17
N VAL A 963 -3.18 -3.49 -39.24
CA VAL A 963 -3.85 -2.26 -38.76
C VAL A 963 -3.41 -1.91 -37.34
N MET A 964 -2.99 -0.66 -37.14
CA MET A 964 -2.53 -0.12 -35.87
C MET A 964 -3.30 1.16 -35.48
N PRO A 965 -4.57 1.05 -35.03
CA PRO A 965 -5.42 2.18 -34.63
C PRO A 965 -5.09 2.67 -33.21
N SER A 966 -3.80 2.70 -32.86
CA SER A 966 -3.35 3.09 -31.53
C SER A 966 -3.69 4.55 -31.24
N ARG A 967 -4.27 4.83 -30.08
CA ARG A 967 -4.40 6.21 -29.57
C ARG A 967 -3.08 6.77 -29.05
N HIS A 968 -2.11 5.90 -28.78
CA HIS A 968 -0.73 6.27 -28.50
C HIS A 968 0.24 5.14 -28.88
N GLU A 969 1.34 5.50 -29.55
CA GLU A 969 2.51 4.64 -29.73
C GLU A 969 3.81 5.38 -29.40
N THR A 970 4.87 4.63 -29.09
CA THR A 970 6.22 5.17 -28.90
C THR A 970 7.09 4.98 -30.15
N PHE A 971 7.26 3.75 -30.62
CA PHE A 971 7.88 3.48 -31.94
C PHE A 971 6.96 2.71 -32.88
N GLY A 972 6.16 1.77 -32.37
CA GLY A 972 5.39 0.86 -33.22
C GLY A 972 6.21 -0.32 -33.75
N LEU A 973 6.82 -1.11 -32.85
CA LEU A 973 7.55 -2.34 -33.21
C LEU A 973 6.75 -3.26 -34.14
N VAL A 974 5.43 -3.38 -33.94
CA VAL A 974 4.54 -4.21 -34.77
C VAL A 974 4.47 -3.72 -36.22
N ALA A 975 4.57 -2.41 -36.47
CA ALA A 975 4.65 -1.88 -37.82
C ALA A 975 5.93 -2.36 -38.50
N LEU A 976 7.08 -2.23 -37.83
CA LEU A 976 8.36 -2.68 -38.36
C LEU A 976 8.40 -4.20 -38.58
N GLU A 977 7.81 -4.99 -37.68
CA GLU A 977 7.67 -6.44 -37.87
C GLU A 977 6.80 -6.79 -39.09
N ALA A 978 5.67 -6.11 -39.30
CA ALA A 978 4.83 -6.28 -40.48
C ALA A 978 5.55 -5.88 -41.78
N MET A 979 6.24 -4.75 -41.76
CA MET A 979 7.02 -4.24 -42.89
C MET A 979 8.15 -5.21 -43.27
N ALA A 980 8.77 -5.89 -42.30
CA ALA A 980 9.81 -6.90 -42.56
C ALA A 980 9.26 -8.15 -43.30
N HIS A 981 7.98 -8.46 -43.16
CA HIS A 981 7.26 -9.46 -43.97
C HIS A 981 6.68 -8.88 -45.28
N GLY A 982 7.08 -7.66 -45.66
CA GLY A 982 6.59 -7.00 -46.88
C GLY A 982 5.11 -6.66 -46.86
N LYS A 983 4.52 -6.42 -45.68
CA LYS A 983 3.09 -6.11 -45.53
C LYS A 983 2.86 -4.62 -45.25
N PRO A 984 1.84 -3.99 -45.86
CA PRO A 984 1.47 -2.60 -45.57
C PRO A 984 0.99 -2.41 -44.13
N VAL A 985 1.10 -1.18 -43.62
CA VAL A 985 0.64 -0.82 -42.27
C VAL A 985 -0.34 0.36 -42.32
N LEU A 986 -1.60 0.11 -42.00
CA LEU A 986 -2.66 1.13 -41.86
C LEU A 986 -2.70 1.65 -40.42
N HIS A 987 -2.56 2.95 -40.19
CA HIS A 987 -2.51 3.52 -38.84
C HIS A 987 -3.03 4.97 -38.74
N PHE A 988 -3.30 5.43 -37.52
CA PHE A 988 -3.55 6.85 -37.26
C PHE A 988 -2.27 7.69 -37.41
N GLU A 989 -2.36 8.91 -37.96
CA GLU A 989 -1.23 9.84 -38.14
C GLU A 989 -0.74 10.44 -36.80
N LEU A 990 -0.17 9.59 -35.93
CA LEU A 990 0.47 10.04 -34.71
C LEU A 990 1.85 10.60 -35.03
N ALA A 991 2.21 11.74 -34.42
CA ALA A 991 3.54 12.35 -34.58
C ALA A 991 4.70 11.34 -34.36
N ARG A 992 4.59 10.47 -33.35
CA ARG A 992 5.59 9.43 -33.02
C ARG A 992 5.69 8.28 -34.04
N LEU A 993 4.71 8.17 -34.96
CA LEU A 993 4.69 7.22 -36.06
C LEU A 993 5.09 7.84 -37.41
N ARG A 994 5.38 9.16 -37.48
CA ARG A 994 5.80 9.84 -38.73
C ARG A 994 7.03 9.24 -39.41
N TRP A 995 7.84 8.47 -38.70
CA TRP A 995 8.96 7.73 -39.29
C TRP A 995 8.50 6.68 -40.33
N LEU A 996 7.23 6.25 -40.31
CA LEU A 996 6.62 5.37 -41.31
C LEU A 996 6.31 6.08 -42.64
N SER A 997 6.15 7.40 -42.65
CA SER A 997 5.55 8.13 -43.78
C SER A 997 6.27 7.89 -45.11
N GLY A 998 5.51 7.43 -46.11
CA GLY A 998 5.99 7.13 -47.46
C GLY A 998 6.70 5.78 -47.60
N LYS A 999 6.65 4.93 -46.57
CA LYS A 999 7.44 3.68 -46.48
C LYS A 999 6.58 2.42 -46.53
N GLY A 1000 5.47 2.45 -47.28
CA GLY A 1000 4.51 1.35 -47.34
C GLY A 1000 3.44 1.40 -46.25
N ASP A 1001 3.27 2.56 -45.64
CA ASP A 1001 2.21 2.90 -44.71
C ASP A 1001 0.96 3.44 -45.42
N VAL A 1002 -0.14 3.46 -44.68
CA VAL A 1002 -1.30 4.32 -44.95
C VAL A 1002 -1.66 5.02 -43.65
N ALA A 1003 -1.56 6.34 -43.62
CA ALA A 1003 -1.87 7.16 -42.47
C ALA A 1003 -3.26 7.81 -42.62
N VAL A 1004 -4.14 7.62 -41.64
CA VAL A 1004 -5.47 8.28 -41.58
C VAL A 1004 -5.56 9.26 -40.40
N PRO A 1005 -6.43 10.29 -40.46
CA PRO A 1005 -6.51 11.32 -39.41
C PRO A 1005 -6.73 10.73 -38.00
N PRO A 1006 -6.08 11.25 -36.94
CA PRO A 1006 -6.11 10.63 -35.62
C PRO A 1006 -7.52 10.45 -35.05
N PHE A 1007 -7.89 9.18 -34.85
CA PHE A 1007 -9.15 8.70 -34.27
C PHE A 1007 -10.38 8.87 -35.18
N ASP A 1008 -10.17 9.14 -36.46
CA ASP A 1008 -11.21 9.13 -37.50
C ASP A 1008 -11.56 7.69 -37.89
N VAL A 1009 -12.66 7.17 -37.33
CA VAL A 1009 -13.15 5.82 -37.58
C VAL A 1009 -13.72 5.66 -39.00
N PRO A 1010 -14.53 6.61 -39.55
CA PRO A 1010 -14.96 6.54 -40.95
C PRO A 1010 -13.81 6.45 -41.96
N ARG A 1011 -12.76 7.28 -41.84
CA ARG A 1011 -11.59 7.19 -42.74
C ARG A 1011 -10.78 5.92 -42.54
N LEU A 1012 -10.70 5.40 -41.31
CA LEU A 1012 -10.11 4.08 -41.07
C LEU A 1012 -10.90 2.96 -41.75
N ALA A 1013 -12.24 3.03 -41.76
CA ALA A 1013 -13.12 2.07 -42.43
C ALA A 1013 -12.98 2.13 -43.96
N GLU A 1014 -12.99 3.34 -44.53
CA GLU A 1014 -12.77 3.57 -45.96
C GLU A 1014 -11.45 2.93 -46.44
N GLU A 1015 -10.36 3.15 -45.71
CA GLU A 1015 -9.05 2.59 -46.03
C GLU A 1015 -8.95 1.07 -45.80
N ILE A 1016 -9.62 0.51 -44.79
CA ILE A 1016 -9.79 -0.95 -44.66
C ILE A 1016 -10.52 -1.51 -45.89
N GLY A 1017 -11.64 -0.91 -46.29
CA GLY A 1017 -12.43 -1.34 -47.44
C GLY A 1017 -11.73 -1.14 -48.79
N ARG A 1018 -10.84 -0.15 -48.90
CA ARG A 1018 -9.99 0.10 -50.08
C ARG A 1018 -8.86 -0.93 -50.16
N LEU A 1019 -8.03 -1.05 -49.12
CA LEU A 1019 -6.88 -1.97 -49.10
C LEU A 1019 -7.30 -3.45 -49.18
N SER A 1020 -8.49 -3.82 -48.68
CA SER A 1020 -8.99 -5.19 -48.79
C SER A 1020 -9.25 -5.62 -50.23
N ARG A 1021 -9.66 -4.70 -51.11
CA ARG A 1021 -9.96 -4.96 -52.53
C ARG A 1021 -8.79 -4.70 -53.46
N ALA A 1022 -7.97 -3.68 -53.19
CA ALA A 1022 -6.87 -3.27 -54.07
C ALA A 1022 -5.57 -4.07 -53.82
N GLU A 1023 -5.50 -5.31 -54.31
CA GLU A 1023 -4.29 -6.13 -54.09
C GLU A 1023 -3.02 -5.50 -54.66
N GLU A 1024 -3.02 -5.06 -55.93
CA GLU A 1024 -1.81 -4.48 -56.56
C GLU A 1024 -1.21 -3.34 -55.74
N GLU A 1025 -2.08 -2.55 -55.10
CA GLU A 1025 -1.71 -1.48 -54.19
C GLU A 1025 -1.09 -2.01 -52.90
N ARG A 1026 -1.65 -3.06 -52.30
CA ARG A 1026 -0.98 -3.76 -51.18
C ARG A 1026 0.40 -4.26 -51.60
N ARG A 1027 0.55 -4.82 -52.80
CA ARG A 1027 1.85 -5.31 -53.31
C ARG A 1027 2.82 -4.15 -53.58
N ARG A 1028 2.34 -2.99 -54.03
CA ARG A 1028 3.13 -1.74 -54.19
C ARG A 1028 3.64 -1.21 -52.84
N LEU A 1029 2.74 -1.07 -51.87
CA LEU A 1029 3.04 -0.65 -50.51
C LEU A 1029 3.97 -1.66 -49.80
N GLY A 1030 3.73 -2.96 -49.97
CA GLY A 1030 4.57 -4.04 -49.43
C GLY A 1030 6.02 -4.00 -49.94
N ARG A 1031 6.22 -3.69 -51.24
CA ARG A 1031 7.55 -3.42 -51.82
C ARG A 1031 8.24 -2.17 -51.25
N ALA A 1032 7.50 -1.18 -50.75
CA ALA A 1032 8.07 -0.05 -50.02
C ALA A 1032 8.40 -0.44 -48.56
N ALA A 1033 7.47 -1.12 -47.89
CA ALA A 1033 7.58 -1.61 -46.51
C ALA A 1033 8.83 -2.47 -46.30
N TYR A 1034 9.04 -3.49 -47.14
CA TYR A 1034 10.21 -4.36 -47.04
C TYR A 1034 11.54 -3.62 -47.23
N ARG A 1035 11.63 -2.72 -48.22
CA ARG A 1035 12.82 -1.89 -48.48
C ARG A 1035 13.14 -0.95 -47.32
N ALA A 1036 12.11 -0.43 -46.65
CA ALA A 1036 12.27 0.42 -45.48
C ALA A 1036 12.65 -0.38 -44.22
N ALA A 1037 12.04 -1.54 -43.99
CA ALA A 1037 12.35 -2.39 -42.84
C ALA A 1037 13.83 -2.81 -42.79
N GLY A 1038 14.44 -3.09 -43.96
CA GLY A 1038 15.87 -3.38 -44.08
C GLY A 1038 16.81 -2.26 -43.61
N GLN A 1039 16.32 -1.04 -43.38
CA GLN A 1039 17.10 0.06 -42.82
C GLN A 1039 17.18 0.01 -41.28
N TYR A 1040 16.25 -0.67 -40.63
CA TYR A 1040 16.05 -0.73 -39.17
C TYR A 1040 16.36 -2.13 -38.62
N THR A 1041 17.60 -2.62 -38.78
CA THR A 1041 17.99 -3.95 -38.27
C THR A 1041 18.43 -3.93 -36.81
N TRP A 1042 18.32 -5.07 -36.11
CA TRP A 1042 18.88 -5.21 -34.75
C TRP A 1042 20.38 -4.89 -34.68
N ASP A 1043 21.16 -5.23 -35.71
CA ASP A 1043 22.60 -4.97 -35.71
C ASP A 1043 22.92 -3.47 -35.81
N ARG A 1044 22.17 -2.72 -36.64
CA ARG A 1044 22.25 -1.26 -36.70
C ARG A 1044 21.86 -0.63 -35.36
N MET A 1045 20.73 -1.04 -34.78
CA MET A 1045 20.29 -0.54 -33.48
C MET A 1045 21.34 -0.81 -32.39
N THR A 1046 21.71 -2.07 -32.19
CA THR A 1046 22.58 -2.48 -31.09
C THR A 1046 24.02 -2.01 -31.28
N GLY A 1047 24.49 -1.86 -32.52
CA GLY A 1047 25.74 -1.17 -32.85
C GLY A 1047 25.75 0.30 -32.41
N ARG A 1048 24.65 1.03 -32.56
CA ARG A 1048 24.53 2.42 -32.06
C ARG A 1048 24.49 2.48 -30.53
N TYR A 1049 23.84 1.53 -29.85
CA TYR A 1049 23.95 1.41 -28.38
C TYR A 1049 25.39 1.08 -27.94
N ARG A 1050 26.13 0.23 -28.67
CA ARG A 1050 27.54 -0.09 -28.40
C ARG A 1050 28.42 1.16 -28.50
N ALA A 1051 28.32 1.91 -29.59
CA ALA A 1051 29.09 3.15 -29.80
C ALA A 1051 28.76 4.25 -28.78
N LEU A 1052 27.50 4.34 -28.32
CA LEU A 1052 27.12 5.26 -27.25
C LEU A 1052 27.68 4.83 -25.88
N VAL A 1053 27.66 3.53 -25.57
CA VAL A 1053 28.29 3.01 -24.33
C VAL A 1053 29.80 3.19 -24.36
N GLU A 1054 30.42 3.01 -25.52
CA GLU A 1054 31.86 3.15 -25.74
C GLU A 1054 32.34 4.61 -25.58
N SER A 1055 31.70 5.57 -26.25
CA SER A 1055 32.03 7.01 -26.12
C SER A 1055 31.86 7.52 -24.69
N VAL A 1056 30.72 7.24 -24.05
CA VAL A 1056 30.46 7.61 -22.64
C VAL A 1056 31.41 6.91 -21.64
N LEU A 1057 32.08 5.83 -22.05
CA LEU A 1057 33.16 5.19 -21.29
C LEU A 1057 34.57 5.70 -21.67
N ALA A 1058 34.76 6.32 -22.84
CA ALA A 1058 36.01 6.95 -23.26
C ALA A 1058 36.22 8.30 -22.56
N ASP A 1059 35.16 9.11 -22.43
CA ASP A 1059 35.12 10.43 -21.77
C ASP A 1059 35.47 10.40 -20.25
N GLY A 1060 35.85 9.24 -19.72
CA GLY A 1060 36.34 9.06 -18.34
C GLY A 1060 37.81 9.45 -18.12
N ARG A 1061 38.52 9.89 -19.16
CA ARG A 1061 39.78 10.66 -19.08
C ARG A 1061 39.50 12.09 -19.55
N PRO A 1062 40.23 13.12 -19.06
CA PRO A 1062 40.12 14.45 -19.65
C PRO A 1062 40.60 14.38 -21.11
N ALA A 1063 39.69 14.57 -22.04
CA ALA A 1063 40.03 14.71 -23.45
C ALA A 1063 40.81 16.02 -23.67
N PRO A 1064 41.83 16.03 -24.55
CA PRO A 1064 42.36 17.28 -25.09
C PRO A 1064 41.23 18.12 -25.70
N SER A 1065 41.43 19.44 -25.77
CA SER A 1065 40.52 20.36 -26.46
C SER A 1065 40.29 19.87 -27.90
N ALA A 1066 39.03 19.58 -28.24
CA ALA A 1066 38.66 19.17 -29.59
C ALA A 1066 39.00 20.29 -30.59
N PRO A 1067 39.46 19.95 -31.82
CA PRO A 1067 39.64 20.94 -32.88
C PRO A 1067 38.30 21.58 -33.25
N THR A 1068 38.37 22.81 -33.77
CA THR A 1068 37.20 23.58 -34.20
C THR A 1068 36.47 22.92 -35.39
N PRO A 1069 35.14 23.09 -35.51
CA PRO A 1069 34.33 22.43 -36.53
C PRO A 1069 34.38 23.18 -37.86
N ASP A 1070 35.42 22.91 -38.66
CA ASP A 1070 35.47 23.27 -40.08
C ASP A 1070 35.11 22.07 -40.99
N ALA A 1071 34.67 22.38 -42.21
CA ALA A 1071 34.34 21.44 -43.30
C ALA A 1071 33.23 20.41 -42.99
N VAL A 1072 31.97 20.83 -43.16
CA VAL A 1072 30.88 19.91 -43.53
C VAL A 1072 31.15 19.41 -44.96
N PRO A 1073 31.21 18.09 -45.24
CA PRO A 1073 31.26 17.59 -46.61
C PRO A 1073 29.97 17.99 -47.35
N LYS A 1074 30.10 18.63 -48.53
CA LYS A 1074 28.95 18.91 -49.41
C LYS A 1074 28.20 17.61 -49.70
N ALA A 1075 26.87 17.69 -49.75
CA ALA A 1075 26.05 16.63 -50.34
C ALA A 1075 26.40 16.49 -51.84
N PRO A 1076 26.31 15.28 -52.43
CA PRO A 1076 26.43 15.11 -53.87
C PRO A 1076 25.34 15.89 -54.60
N GLU A 1077 25.68 16.48 -55.74
CA GLU A 1077 24.76 17.29 -56.54
C GLU A 1077 23.64 16.44 -57.17
N PRO A 1078 22.48 17.06 -57.49
CA PRO A 1078 21.44 16.41 -58.29
C PRO A 1078 21.99 16.04 -59.67
N LEU A 1079 21.58 14.89 -60.21
CA LEU A 1079 21.82 14.53 -61.60
C LEU A 1079 21.01 15.45 -62.53
N ASP A 1080 21.64 15.91 -63.61
CA ASP A 1080 21.02 16.81 -64.60
C ASP A 1080 19.77 16.19 -65.25
N PRO A 1081 18.72 17.00 -65.54
CA PRO A 1081 17.60 16.57 -66.34
C PRO A 1081 18.01 16.43 -67.82
N VAL A 1082 17.66 15.30 -68.44
CA VAL A 1082 17.85 15.06 -69.87
C VAL A 1082 17.02 16.07 -70.69
N PRO A 1083 17.59 16.74 -71.71
CA PRO A 1083 16.88 17.76 -72.46
C PRO A 1083 15.84 17.16 -73.42
N THR A 1084 14.56 17.44 -73.17
CA THR A 1084 13.48 17.32 -74.17
C THR A 1084 13.12 18.70 -74.70
N GLY A 1085 13.37 18.94 -75.99
CA GLY A 1085 13.07 20.22 -76.64
C GLY A 1085 11.61 20.40 -77.03
N ALA A 1086 11.26 21.64 -77.38
CA ALA A 1086 9.91 22.15 -77.69
C ALA A 1086 8.97 22.23 -76.45
N LYS A 1087 8.09 23.23 -76.32
CA LYS A 1087 7.65 24.24 -77.29
C LYS A 1087 7.06 25.49 -76.61
N GLU A 1088 6.97 26.58 -77.37
CA GLU A 1088 6.07 27.74 -77.22
C GLU A 1088 6.12 28.61 -75.95
N ALA A 1089 6.24 29.92 -76.18
CA ALA A 1089 6.06 30.97 -75.18
C ALA A 1089 4.62 31.53 -75.25
N ALA A 1090 4.08 31.92 -74.10
CA ALA A 1090 2.92 32.79 -73.98
C ALA A 1090 3.17 33.74 -72.79
N ASP A 1091 2.74 34.99 -72.92
CA ASP A 1091 3.36 36.10 -72.20
C ASP A 1091 2.45 36.79 -71.16
N HIS A 1092 3.09 37.41 -70.16
CA HIS A 1092 2.61 38.47 -69.25
C HIS A 1092 1.13 38.53 -68.80
N GLY A 1093 0.95 38.50 -67.47
CA GLY A 1093 0.56 39.73 -66.78
C GLY A 1093 -0.77 39.78 -66.00
N ARG A 1094 -0.70 39.56 -64.68
CA ARG A 1094 -0.75 40.64 -63.66
C ARG A 1094 -0.47 40.13 -62.25
#